data_AF-A0A6C0GBS6-F1
#
_entry.id   AF-A0A6C0GBS6-F1
#
_cell.length_a   1.000
_cell.length_b   1.000
_cell.length_c   1.000
_cell.angle_alpha   90.00
_cell.angle_beta   90.00
_cell.angle_gamma   90.00
#
_symmetry.space_group_name_H-M   'P 1'
#
loop_
_entity.id
_entity.type
_entity.pdbx_description
1 polymer ?
#
loop_
_entity_poly.entity_id
_entity_poly.type
_entity_poly.pdbx_seq_one_letter_code
_entity_poly.pdbx_strand_id
1 'polypeptide(L)'
;MKIAYISTYLPRACGIATFNNNVVKAILANQPVNGQSGQESSFGIAMNDSDELDEYEYPDEVKFVIRQDRQKDYIMAATYINTSDADVCLLEHEFGIFGGESGIYILPLLHRLEKPLITVLHTILQEPSYTQKIIIQEIAQRSAKLIVMSRRGIEFLTTIYQIPLEKIQFIEHGVPDLEAPKVNPLHTVSPFRNHRVLFSFGLLSRNKGLETVIKALPAIVAKHPEVVYVVLGNTHPGVVRSSGEEYREQLKLLAIQLKVDKHLIFINKFVSEAELINYLTAAAIYITPYNNEAQITSGTLSYAIGAGAAVVSTPYWHAVELLAENRGRLFGFKDAEALAKAVTELLDDSAKLKELQANAYQYGLHLRWPTIGGEYLQAIEEGISQAEITQEKLLQIVDPEIIPEFSLAHVRRLTDDTGIVQHAKYGIPNLKEGYCLDDNARALIMALMAYQRNKSKEALDLLPIYLSYIHYLQRDDGNFRNFLSFTRQYLDEIGSEDSFGRTVWALGYLINCAPNNSYREFAGELFSRSVPHFKQLHHLRGIGNTIIGIAYYLKTHPDDEGMVKELVHLTTSLLEAYQLHKQDTWHWFEDKLTYDNAILPLALLHSCEITGDEQVKQVAMESLSFLDKLSFRNGFLSPVGNQGWYSQGEKMPLFDQQAIETMAMVLMYLQAYQTTHQPEFIEKMFVSYRWFLGENILRVPLYDHETRGCCDGLQQTAINRNQGAESTLAYLISHLTVLKALEIEYEYDQAGNTLVPAL
;
A
#
# COMPACT_ATOMS: atom_id res chain seq x y z
N MET A 1 -26.76 -20.73 -6.54
CA MET A 1 -25.80 -19.62 -6.63
C MET A 1 -24.57 -19.97 -5.82
N LYS A 2 -23.40 -19.95 -6.43
CA LYS A 2 -22.11 -20.26 -5.82
C LYS A 2 -21.31 -18.98 -5.55
N ILE A 3 -20.77 -18.84 -4.35
CA ILE A 3 -20.07 -17.62 -3.92
C ILE A 3 -18.61 -17.95 -3.60
N ALA A 4 -17.69 -17.14 -4.12
CA ALA A 4 -16.29 -17.10 -3.66
C ALA A 4 -16.15 -16.04 -2.56
N TYR A 5 -15.77 -16.44 -1.35
CA TYR A 5 -15.62 -15.55 -0.20
C TYR A 5 -14.15 -15.14 -0.02
N ILE A 6 -13.82 -13.87 -0.26
CA ILE A 6 -12.46 -13.34 -0.11
C ILE A 6 -12.37 -12.62 1.24
N SER A 7 -11.67 -13.22 2.21
CA SER A 7 -11.64 -12.71 3.58
C SER A 7 -10.53 -13.34 4.43
N THR A 8 -10.31 -12.84 5.64
CA THR A 8 -9.72 -13.68 6.70
C THR A 8 -10.65 -14.86 7.03
N TYR A 9 -10.10 -16.01 7.39
CA TYR A 9 -10.88 -17.24 7.64
C TYR A 9 -10.46 -17.93 8.94
N LEU A 10 -11.37 -18.64 9.61
CA LEU A 10 -11.00 -19.50 10.75
C LEU A 10 -10.07 -20.64 10.25
N PRO A 11 -9.03 -21.05 11.01
CA PRO A 11 -8.82 -20.84 12.44
C PRO A 11 -8.09 -19.54 12.85
N ARG A 12 -7.77 -18.63 11.92
CA ARG A 12 -7.17 -17.33 12.26
C ARG A 12 -8.12 -16.56 13.20
N ALA A 13 -7.66 -16.27 14.42
CA ALA A 13 -8.44 -15.57 15.42
C ALA A 13 -8.61 -14.08 15.06
N CYS A 14 -9.63 -13.79 14.25
CA CYS A 14 -9.95 -12.45 13.76
C CYS A 14 -11.47 -12.20 13.81
N GLY A 15 -11.87 -10.95 14.11
CA GLY A 15 -13.28 -10.55 14.12
C GLY A 15 -13.93 -10.70 12.73
N ILE A 16 -13.20 -10.35 11.68
CA ILE A 16 -13.66 -10.47 10.28
C ILE A 16 -13.78 -11.95 9.89
N ALA A 17 -12.87 -12.81 10.35
CA ALA A 17 -12.98 -14.26 10.11
C ALA A 17 -14.25 -14.87 10.73
N THR A 18 -14.61 -14.40 11.93
CA THR A 18 -15.86 -14.80 12.59
C THR A 18 -17.07 -14.26 11.85
N PHE A 19 -17.04 -12.98 11.45
CA PHE A 19 -18.09 -12.33 10.66
C PHE A 19 -18.34 -13.07 9.34
N ASN A 20 -17.28 -13.32 8.56
CA ASN A 20 -17.36 -14.01 7.28
C ASN A 20 -17.98 -15.41 7.43
N ASN A 21 -17.51 -16.20 8.41
CA ASN A 21 -18.09 -17.52 8.70
C ASN A 21 -19.58 -17.46 9.04
N ASN A 22 -20.04 -16.40 9.72
CA ASN A 22 -21.45 -16.22 10.02
C ASN A 22 -22.27 -15.80 8.79
N VAL A 23 -21.73 -14.88 7.97
CA VAL A 23 -22.35 -14.48 6.70
C VAL A 23 -22.50 -15.68 5.77
N VAL A 24 -21.46 -16.51 5.63
CA VAL A 24 -21.49 -17.76 4.85
C VAL A 24 -22.65 -18.65 5.32
N LYS A 25 -22.75 -18.94 6.62
CA LYS A 25 -23.82 -19.78 7.18
C LYS A 25 -25.21 -19.16 7.03
N ALA A 26 -25.31 -17.84 7.23
CA ALA A 26 -26.56 -17.10 7.13
C ALA A 26 -27.12 -17.12 5.70
N ILE A 27 -26.26 -16.89 4.69
CA ILE A 27 -26.64 -16.97 3.28
C ILE A 27 -27.05 -18.41 2.93
N LEU A 28 -26.25 -19.41 3.33
CA LEU A 28 -26.55 -20.83 3.05
C LEU A 28 -27.90 -21.27 3.63
N ALA A 29 -28.25 -20.81 4.84
CA ALA A 29 -29.53 -21.11 5.47
C ALA A 29 -30.75 -20.52 4.71
N ASN A 30 -30.53 -19.50 3.88
CA ASN A 30 -31.56 -18.86 3.05
C ASN A 30 -31.61 -19.38 1.61
N GLN A 31 -30.71 -20.28 1.19
CA GLN A 31 -30.73 -20.85 -0.15
C GLN A 31 -31.71 -22.04 -0.28
N PRO A 32 -32.41 -22.20 -1.42
CA PRO A 32 -33.34 -23.31 -1.62
C PRO A 32 -32.62 -24.67 -1.66
N VAL A 33 -33.05 -25.60 -0.80
CA VAL A 33 -32.50 -26.97 -0.70
C VAL A 33 -32.99 -27.83 -1.86
N ASN A 34 -32.36 -27.71 -3.03
CA ASN A 34 -32.67 -28.53 -4.19
C ASN A 34 -31.88 -29.86 -4.17
N GLY A 35 -32.28 -30.81 -3.33
CA GLY A 35 -32.09 -32.27 -3.53
C GLY A 35 -30.67 -32.85 -3.65
N GLN A 36 -29.62 -32.04 -3.71
CA GLN A 36 -28.22 -32.43 -3.61
C GLN A 36 -27.68 -31.88 -2.30
N SER A 37 -26.98 -32.70 -1.54
CA SER A 37 -26.37 -32.35 -0.25
C SER A 37 -25.67 -31.00 -0.32
N GLY A 38 -26.20 -30.00 0.40
CA GLY A 38 -25.85 -28.58 0.31
C GLY A 38 -24.48 -28.20 0.87
N GLN A 39 -23.43 -28.94 0.50
CA GLN A 39 -22.05 -28.73 0.97
C GLN A 39 -21.02 -28.58 -0.18
N GLU A 40 -21.43 -28.66 -1.45
CA GLU A 40 -20.52 -28.55 -2.61
C GLU A 40 -20.60 -27.20 -3.37
N SER A 41 -21.11 -26.12 -2.76
CA SER A 41 -21.59 -24.95 -3.55
C SER A 41 -21.00 -23.57 -3.26
N SER A 42 -20.08 -23.37 -2.33
CA SER A 42 -19.33 -22.10 -2.20
C SER A 42 -17.95 -22.38 -1.60
N PHE A 43 -17.00 -21.46 -1.75
CA PHE A 43 -15.64 -21.66 -1.24
C PHE A 43 -14.99 -20.39 -0.71
N GLY A 44 -14.03 -20.56 0.20
CA GLY A 44 -13.22 -19.49 0.75
C GLY A 44 -11.90 -19.28 0.01
N ILE A 45 -11.52 -18.00 -0.11
CA ILE A 45 -10.20 -17.51 -0.49
C ILE A 45 -9.65 -16.82 0.77
N ALA A 46 -8.76 -17.50 1.49
CA ALA A 46 -8.35 -17.10 2.83
C ALA A 46 -7.11 -16.19 2.81
N MET A 47 -7.19 -15.06 3.53
CA MET A 47 -6.04 -14.18 3.80
C MET A 47 -5.20 -14.69 4.97
N ASN A 48 -3.92 -14.96 4.71
CA ASN A 48 -2.95 -15.48 5.67
C ASN A 48 -1.91 -14.40 6.05
N ASP A 49 -1.70 -14.16 7.35
CA ASP A 49 -0.75 -13.17 7.88
C ASP A 49 0.66 -13.73 8.09
N SER A 50 0.95 -14.91 7.55
CA SER A 50 2.26 -15.56 7.53
C SER A 50 2.74 -15.76 6.09
N ASP A 51 4.06 -15.80 5.90
CA ASP A 51 4.68 -16.17 4.62
C ASP A 51 4.62 -17.68 4.34
N GLU A 52 4.35 -18.48 5.39
CA GLU A 52 4.17 -19.93 5.31
C GLU A 52 2.70 -20.27 5.04
N LEU A 53 2.45 -21.14 4.06
CA LEU A 53 1.10 -21.50 3.62
C LEU A 53 0.36 -22.41 4.62
N ASP A 54 1.10 -23.13 5.46
CA ASP A 54 0.63 -24.14 6.42
C ASP A 54 0.57 -23.63 7.87
N GLU A 55 0.74 -22.31 8.10
CA GLU A 55 0.57 -21.68 9.43
C GLU A 55 -0.80 -22.01 10.07
N TYR A 56 -1.85 -22.05 9.23
CA TYR A 56 -3.21 -22.36 9.67
C TYR A 56 -3.74 -23.61 8.95
N GLU A 57 -4.28 -24.54 9.72
CA GLU A 57 -5.07 -25.65 9.20
C GLU A 57 -6.48 -25.17 8.82
N TYR A 58 -6.61 -24.57 7.62
CA TYR A 58 -7.89 -24.14 7.09
C TYR A 58 -8.81 -25.33 6.75
N PRO A 59 -10.15 -25.18 6.89
CA PRO A 59 -11.10 -26.22 6.53
C PRO A 59 -11.15 -26.46 5.01
N ASP A 60 -11.65 -27.63 4.59
CA ASP A 60 -11.70 -28.05 3.18
C ASP A 60 -12.45 -27.09 2.25
N GLU A 61 -13.35 -26.26 2.79
CA GLU A 61 -14.08 -25.23 2.02
C GLU A 61 -13.19 -24.05 1.60
N VAL A 62 -12.04 -23.85 2.23
CA VAL A 62 -11.02 -22.89 1.76
C VAL A 62 -10.24 -23.55 0.63
N LYS A 63 -10.33 -22.97 -0.57
CA LYS A 63 -9.72 -23.55 -1.78
C LYS A 63 -8.47 -22.83 -2.26
N PHE A 64 -8.25 -21.62 -1.77
CA PHE A 64 -7.05 -20.85 -2.07
C PHE A 64 -6.63 -20.04 -0.84
N VAL A 65 -5.33 -19.89 -0.65
CA VAL A 65 -4.75 -19.10 0.44
C VAL A 65 -3.88 -18.01 -0.18
N ILE A 66 -4.15 -16.75 0.19
CA ILE A 66 -3.35 -15.60 -0.21
C ILE A 66 -2.46 -15.22 0.97
N ARG A 67 -1.14 -15.28 0.80
CA ARG A 67 -0.22 -14.68 1.77
C ARG A 67 -0.25 -13.19 1.62
N GLN A 68 -0.50 -12.51 2.74
CA GLN A 68 -0.85 -11.09 2.77
C GLN A 68 0.15 -10.23 1.99
N ASP A 69 1.45 -10.43 2.18
CA ASP A 69 2.50 -9.59 1.59
C ASP A 69 3.06 -10.13 0.24
N ARG A 70 2.42 -11.13 -0.36
CA ARG A 70 2.86 -11.74 -1.64
C ARG A 70 1.92 -11.41 -2.79
N GLN A 71 2.24 -10.36 -3.54
CA GLN A 71 1.41 -9.85 -4.66
C GLN A 71 1.02 -10.92 -5.71
N LYS A 72 1.90 -11.90 -5.98
CA LYS A 72 1.59 -13.00 -6.93
C LYS A 72 0.39 -13.85 -6.50
N ASP A 73 0.19 -14.04 -5.20
CA ASP A 73 -0.90 -14.87 -4.70
C ASP A 73 -2.26 -14.22 -5.01
N TYR A 74 -2.36 -12.88 -5.04
CA TYR A 74 -3.56 -12.14 -5.42
C TYR A 74 -3.93 -12.34 -6.89
N ILE A 75 -2.93 -12.33 -7.77
CA ILE A 75 -3.12 -12.59 -9.21
C ILE A 75 -3.57 -14.04 -9.42
N MET A 76 -2.89 -14.99 -8.77
CA MET A 76 -3.26 -16.40 -8.85
C MET A 76 -4.66 -16.67 -8.29
N ALA A 77 -5.06 -15.98 -7.22
CA ALA A 77 -6.40 -16.08 -6.67
C ALA A 77 -7.46 -15.59 -7.69
N ALA A 78 -7.20 -14.48 -8.40
CA ALA A 78 -8.10 -14.02 -9.46
C ALA A 78 -8.25 -15.08 -10.57
N THR A 79 -7.14 -15.67 -11.04
CA THR A 79 -7.17 -16.76 -12.02
C THR A 79 -7.97 -17.96 -11.51
N TYR A 80 -7.74 -18.36 -10.25
CA TYR A 80 -8.47 -19.46 -9.62
C TYR A 80 -9.98 -19.17 -9.57
N ILE A 81 -10.37 -17.98 -9.13
CA ILE A 81 -11.79 -17.59 -9.03
C ILE A 81 -12.44 -17.54 -10.41
N ASN A 82 -11.79 -16.95 -11.41
CA ASN A 82 -12.34 -16.84 -12.75
C ASN A 82 -12.55 -18.21 -13.42
N THR A 83 -11.64 -19.16 -13.17
CA THR A 83 -11.74 -20.54 -13.68
C THR A 83 -12.67 -21.44 -12.87
N SER A 84 -13.14 -20.98 -11.72
CA SER A 84 -14.10 -21.71 -10.89
C SER A 84 -15.54 -21.55 -11.38
N ASP A 85 -16.42 -22.36 -10.79
CA ASP A 85 -17.87 -22.30 -10.99
C ASP A 85 -18.58 -21.30 -10.06
N ALA A 86 -17.84 -20.36 -9.46
CA ALA A 86 -18.44 -19.25 -8.72
C ALA A 86 -19.26 -18.34 -9.66
N ASP A 87 -20.45 -17.95 -9.20
CA ASP A 87 -21.33 -16.99 -9.87
C ASP A 87 -20.97 -15.54 -9.47
N VAL A 88 -20.44 -15.34 -8.26
CA VAL A 88 -20.16 -14.02 -7.66
C VAL A 88 -19.06 -14.13 -6.61
N CYS A 89 -18.40 -13.01 -6.33
CA CYS A 89 -17.45 -12.87 -5.23
C CYS A 89 -18.00 -11.97 -4.14
N LEU A 90 -17.84 -12.38 -2.88
CA LEU A 90 -18.09 -11.55 -1.70
C LEU A 90 -16.75 -11.23 -1.03
N LEU A 91 -16.35 -9.96 -1.07
CA LEU A 91 -15.13 -9.46 -0.47
C LEU A 91 -15.43 -8.83 0.89
N GLU A 92 -14.78 -9.30 1.94
CA GLU A 92 -14.74 -8.62 3.23
C GLU A 92 -13.54 -7.68 3.22
N HIS A 93 -13.75 -6.36 3.32
CA HIS A 93 -12.66 -5.38 3.23
C HIS A 93 -12.40 -4.65 4.55
N GLU A 94 -11.14 -4.71 4.97
CA GLU A 94 -10.52 -3.88 6.00
C GLU A 94 -9.07 -3.61 5.55
N PHE A 95 -8.53 -2.41 5.78
CA PHE A 95 -7.23 -2.04 5.22
C PHE A 95 -6.08 -2.94 5.70
N GLY A 96 -6.14 -3.43 6.94
CA GLY A 96 -5.08 -4.22 7.58
C GLY A 96 -5.05 -5.71 7.24
N ILE A 97 -6.04 -6.25 6.51
CA ILE A 97 -6.05 -7.68 6.15
C ILE A 97 -5.40 -7.99 4.80
N PHE A 98 -5.09 -6.97 4.01
CA PHE A 98 -4.39 -7.06 2.73
C PHE A 98 -2.98 -6.46 2.81
N GLY A 99 -2.09 -6.85 1.92
CA GLY A 99 -0.69 -6.41 1.89
C GLY A 99 -0.47 -5.13 1.10
N GLY A 100 0.76 -4.61 1.18
CA GLY A 100 1.14 -3.33 0.60
C GLY A 100 0.64 -2.13 1.42
N GLU A 101 0.93 -0.91 0.93
CA GLU A 101 0.50 0.30 1.63
C GLU A 101 -1.03 0.36 1.72
N SER A 102 -1.57 0.40 2.94
CA SER A 102 -3.02 0.43 3.20
C SER A 102 -3.81 -0.69 2.50
N GLY A 103 -3.20 -1.87 2.24
CA GLY A 103 -3.90 -2.99 1.63
C GLY A 103 -4.04 -2.93 0.10
N ILE A 104 -3.27 -2.06 -0.57
CA ILE A 104 -3.33 -1.85 -2.04
C ILE A 104 -3.17 -3.12 -2.88
N TYR A 105 -2.58 -4.19 -2.35
CA TYR A 105 -2.41 -5.46 -3.09
C TYR A 105 -3.72 -6.16 -3.44
N ILE A 106 -4.86 -5.75 -2.87
CA ILE A 106 -6.16 -6.26 -3.28
C ILE A 106 -6.53 -5.84 -4.72
N LEU A 107 -6.09 -4.66 -5.19
CA LEU A 107 -6.48 -4.11 -6.48
C LEU A 107 -6.09 -5.00 -7.68
N PRO A 108 -4.86 -5.56 -7.75
CA PRO A 108 -4.49 -6.54 -8.77
C PRO A 108 -5.47 -7.73 -8.92
N LEU A 109 -6.06 -8.21 -7.82
CA LEU A 109 -7.06 -9.27 -7.84
C LEU A 109 -8.36 -8.74 -8.43
N LEU A 110 -8.87 -7.62 -7.92
CA LEU A 110 -10.17 -7.06 -8.32
C LEU A 110 -10.20 -6.61 -9.77
N HIS A 111 -9.09 -6.09 -10.30
CA HIS A 111 -9.00 -5.69 -11.71
C HIS A 111 -9.00 -6.87 -12.68
N ARG A 112 -8.53 -8.04 -12.24
CA ARG A 112 -8.53 -9.29 -13.02
C ARG A 112 -9.80 -10.10 -12.85
N LEU A 113 -10.63 -9.76 -11.88
CA LEU A 113 -11.81 -10.52 -11.57
C LEU A 113 -12.87 -10.35 -12.68
N GLU A 114 -13.27 -11.47 -13.28
CA GLU A 114 -14.31 -11.50 -14.32
C GLU A 114 -15.70 -11.72 -13.70
N LYS A 115 -15.73 -12.31 -12.51
CA LYS A 115 -16.96 -12.57 -11.75
C LYS A 115 -17.48 -11.26 -11.12
N PRO A 116 -18.81 -11.05 -11.05
CA PRO A 116 -19.40 -9.96 -10.28
C PRO A 116 -18.84 -9.89 -8.86
N LEU A 117 -18.63 -8.68 -8.34
CA LEU A 117 -18.07 -8.43 -7.03
C LEU A 117 -19.06 -7.69 -6.13
N ILE A 118 -19.24 -8.19 -4.91
CA ILE A 118 -19.93 -7.51 -3.82
C ILE A 118 -18.90 -7.30 -2.71
N THR A 119 -18.81 -6.09 -2.17
CA THR A 119 -17.82 -5.79 -1.12
C THR A 119 -18.49 -5.30 0.15
N VAL A 120 -18.14 -5.88 1.30
CA VAL A 120 -18.52 -5.43 2.64
C VAL A 120 -17.39 -4.57 3.21
N LEU A 121 -17.69 -3.32 3.54
CA LEU A 121 -16.71 -2.39 4.11
C LEU A 121 -16.79 -2.38 5.65
N HIS A 122 -15.75 -2.92 6.31
CA HIS A 122 -15.64 -2.93 7.77
C HIS A 122 -15.07 -1.64 8.36
N THR A 123 -14.34 -0.87 7.54
CA THR A 123 -13.72 0.39 7.92
C THR A 123 -13.98 1.43 6.83
N ILE A 124 -14.51 2.59 7.22
CA ILE A 124 -14.71 3.76 6.36
C ILE A 124 -14.26 4.98 7.16
N LEU A 125 -13.18 5.63 6.72
CA LEU A 125 -12.55 6.72 7.45
C LEU A 125 -13.15 8.07 7.05
N GLN A 126 -13.34 8.95 8.04
CA GLN A 126 -13.75 10.34 7.80
C GLN A 126 -12.61 11.17 7.18
N GLU A 127 -11.37 10.91 7.60
CA GLU A 127 -10.16 11.57 7.11
C GLU A 127 -9.21 10.50 6.53
N PRO A 128 -9.51 9.92 5.36
CA PRO A 128 -8.63 8.94 4.74
C PRO A 128 -7.34 9.59 4.24
N SER A 129 -6.23 8.85 4.24
CA SER A 129 -5.08 9.21 3.42
C SER A 129 -5.47 9.18 1.94
N TYR A 130 -4.63 9.80 1.08
CA TYR A 130 -4.82 9.73 -0.37
C TYR A 130 -4.93 8.27 -0.85
N THR A 131 -3.97 7.43 -0.46
CA THR A 131 -3.94 5.99 -0.77
C THR A 131 -5.22 5.26 -0.32
N GLN A 132 -5.67 5.50 0.92
CA GLN A 132 -6.88 4.86 1.46
C GLN A 132 -8.14 5.28 0.72
N LYS A 133 -8.22 6.55 0.31
CA LYS A 133 -9.34 7.08 -0.48
C LYS A 133 -9.42 6.39 -1.84
N ILE A 134 -8.30 6.30 -2.55
CA ILE A 134 -8.22 5.65 -3.87
C ILE A 134 -8.59 4.17 -3.79
N ILE A 135 -8.08 3.43 -2.81
CA ILE A 135 -8.41 2.00 -2.63
C ILE A 135 -9.92 1.78 -2.50
N ILE A 136 -10.61 2.57 -1.67
CA ILE A 136 -12.07 2.45 -1.51
C ILE A 136 -12.80 2.82 -2.80
N GLN A 137 -12.34 3.85 -3.53
CA GLN A 137 -12.93 4.23 -4.81
C GLN A 137 -12.78 3.15 -5.89
N GLU A 138 -11.61 2.50 -5.97
CA GLU A 138 -11.37 1.38 -6.89
C GLU A 138 -12.22 0.15 -6.55
N ILE A 139 -12.30 -0.18 -5.26
CA ILE A 139 -13.20 -1.23 -4.77
C ILE A 139 -14.64 -0.90 -5.16
N ALA A 140 -15.08 0.35 -4.98
CA ALA A 140 -16.42 0.81 -5.35
C ALA A 140 -16.67 0.73 -6.86
N GLN A 141 -15.66 1.03 -7.67
CA GLN A 141 -15.77 0.96 -9.12
C GLN A 141 -15.98 -0.49 -9.59
N ARG A 142 -15.20 -1.42 -9.04
CA ARG A 142 -15.27 -2.86 -9.39
C ARG A 142 -16.43 -3.60 -8.74
N SER A 143 -16.92 -3.11 -7.61
CA SER A 143 -18.07 -3.72 -6.94
C SER A 143 -19.38 -3.33 -7.64
N ALA A 144 -20.23 -4.33 -7.87
CA ALA A 144 -21.62 -4.13 -8.26
C ALA A 144 -22.41 -3.48 -7.11
N LYS A 145 -22.14 -3.93 -5.87
CA LYS A 145 -22.70 -3.34 -4.64
C LYS A 145 -21.65 -3.24 -3.54
N LEU A 146 -21.72 -2.17 -2.77
CA LEU A 146 -21.00 -1.98 -1.52
C LEU A 146 -21.95 -2.11 -0.35
N ILE A 147 -21.68 -3.05 0.54
CA ILE A 147 -22.44 -3.26 1.76
C ILE A 147 -21.78 -2.47 2.90
N VAL A 148 -22.57 -1.66 3.58
CA VAL A 148 -22.14 -0.87 4.75
C VAL A 148 -23.08 -1.07 5.93
N MET A 149 -22.51 -1.07 7.12
CA MET A 149 -23.22 -1.38 8.38
C MET A 149 -23.56 -0.14 9.22
N SER A 150 -23.31 1.07 8.72
CA SER A 150 -23.65 2.33 9.42
C SER A 150 -24.11 3.40 8.42
N ARG A 151 -25.11 4.17 8.82
CA ARG A 151 -25.62 5.30 8.03
C ARG A 151 -24.58 6.40 7.89
N ARG A 152 -23.78 6.64 8.93
CA ARG A 152 -22.60 7.52 8.84
C ARG A 152 -21.61 7.04 7.78
N GLY A 153 -21.47 5.72 7.60
CA GLY A 153 -20.64 5.15 6.54
C GLY A 153 -21.13 5.55 5.15
N ILE A 154 -22.45 5.54 4.91
CA ILE A 154 -23.07 5.99 3.65
C ILE A 154 -22.76 7.48 3.41
N GLU A 155 -22.91 8.31 4.44
CA GLU A 155 -22.59 9.74 4.36
C GLU A 155 -21.12 9.94 3.96
N PHE A 156 -20.18 9.21 4.56
CA PHE A 156 -18.77 9.31 4.19
C PHE A 156 -18.52 8.86 2.75
N LEU A 157 -19.03 7.69 2.34
CA LEU A 157 -18.83 7.19 0.98
C LEU A 157 -19.35 8.15 -0.07
N THR A 158 -20.51 8.77 0.17
CA THR A 158 -21.11 9.73 -0.77
C THR A 158 -20.41 11.09 -0.77
N THR A 159 -20.03 11.63 0.39
CA THR A 159 -19.50 13.00 0.51
C THR A 159 -17.97 13.09 0.36
N ILE A 160 -17.22 12.12 0.90
CA ILE A 160 -15.76 12.12 0.95
C ILE A 160 -15.19 11.31 -0.23
N TYR A 161 -15.73 10.10 -0.46
CA TYR A 161 -15.26 9.17 -1.49
C TYR A 161 -15.99 9.33 -2.83
N GLN A 162 -17.07 10.14 -2.86
CA GLN A 162 -17.88 10.44 -4.05
C GLN A 162 -18.46 9.20 -4.75
N ILE A 163 -18.83 8.20 -3.96
CA ILE A 163 -19.44 6.96 -4.46
C ILE A 163 -20.95 7.17 -4.67
N PRO A 164 -21.51 6.77 -5.83
CA PRO A 164 -22.94 6.90 -6.09
C PRO A 164 -23.79 6.11 -5.10
N LEU A 165 -24.90 6.71 -4.64
CA LEU A 165 -25.75 6.12 -3.60
C LEU A 165 -26.37 4.78 -4.04
N GLU A 166 -26.67 4.62 -5.33
CA GLU A 166 -27.24 3.42 -5.93
C GLU A 166 -26.32 2.18 -5.83
N LYS A 167 -25.00 2.38 -5.69
CA LYS A 167 -24.05 1.30 -5.44
C LYS A 167 -24.02 0.87 -3.97
N ILE A 168 -24.52 1.68 -3.06
CA ILE A 168 -24.39 1.46 -1.61
C ILE A 168 -25.66 0.78 -1.09
N GLN A 169 -25.48 -0.37 -0.46
CA GLN A 169 -26.52 -1.11 0.25
C GLN A 169 -26.25 -1.05 1.75
N PHE A 170 -27.25 -0.60 2.51
CA PHE A 170 -27.19 -0.65 3.96
C PHE A 170 -27.68 -2.02 4.44
N ILE A 171 -26.83 -2.75 5.15
CA ILE A 171 -27.17 -4.00 5.85
C ILE A 171 -26.47 -3.96 7.20
N GLU A 172 -27.23 -4.02 8.28
CA GLU A 172 -26.67 -3.95 9.63
C GLU A 172 -25.84 -5.19 9.98
N HIS A 173 -25.00 -5.06 11.01
CA HIS A 173 -24.20 -6.18 11.48
C HIS A 173 -25.10 -7.27 12.08
N GLY A 174 -24.96 -8.50 11.59
CA GLY A 174 -25.73 -9.62 12.09
C GLY A 174 -25.34 -10.11 13.48
N VAL A 175 -26.29 -10.72 14.19
CA VAL A 175 -26.12 -11.25 15.55
C VAL A 175 -26.58 -12.70 15.63
N PRO A 176 -26.06 -13.50 16.58
CA PRO A 176 -26.49 -14.88 16.77
C PRO A 176 -28.00 -15.00 17.00
N ASP A 177 -28.64 -15.96 16.33
CA ASP A 177 -30.03 -16.34 16.59
C ASP A 177 -30.10 -17.27 17.80
N LEU A 178 -29.83 -16.69 18.98
CA LEU A 178 -29.79 -17.41 20.25
C LEU A 178 -30.70 -16.76 21.26
N GLU A 179 -31.52 -17.60 21.90
CA GLU A 179 -32.37 -17.20 23.02
C GLU A 179 -31.61 -17.25 24.34
N ALA A 180 -32.06 -16.44 25.31
CA ALA A 180 -31.54 -16.50 26.65
C ALA A 180 -31.78 -17.89 27.27
N PRO A 181 -30.77 -18.49 27.93
CA PRO A 181 -30.93 -19.80 28.56
C PRO A 181 -31.96 -19.74 29.69
N LYS A 182 -32.87 -20.73 29.76
CA LYS A 182 -33.88 -20.83 30.84
C LYS A 182 -33.23 -20.85 32.24
N VAL A 183 -32.06 -21.47 32.34
CA VAL A 183 -31.22 -21.46 33.53
C VAL A 183 -29.82 -21.08 33.08
N ASN A 184 -29.42 -19.84 33.33
CA ASN A 184 -28.09 -19.37 32.94
C ASN A 184 -27.02 -19.95 33.89
N PRO A 185 -26.05 -20.74 33.39
CA PRO A 185 -25.04 -21.39 34.22
C PRO A 185 -24.16 -20.40 34.99
N LEU A 186 -23.97 -19.19 34.46
CA LEU A 186 -23.08 -18.20 35.07
C LEU A 186 -23.60 -17.69 36.42
N HIS A 187 -24.91 -17.67 36.67
CA HIS A 187 -25.46 -17.21 37.95
C HIS A 187 -24.97 -18.01 39.17
N THR A 188 -24.38 -19.19 38.97
CA THR A 188 -23.80 -20.01 40.04
C THR A 188 -22.29 -19.82 40.21
N VAL A 189 -21.63 -19.15 39.26
CA VAL A 189 -20.17 -19.00 39.19
C VAL A 189 -19.73 -17.71 39.90
N SER A 190 -18.56 -17.74 40.54
CA SER A 190 -18.09 -16.74 41.50
C SER A 190 -17.97 -15.26 41.05
N PRO A 191 -17.93 -14.87 39.75
CA PRO A 191 -18.07 -13.46 39.37
C PRO A 191 -19.52 -12.98 39.26
N PHE A 192 -20.46 -13.88 39.00
CA PHE A 192 -21.85 -13.54 38.62
C PHE A 192 -22.85 -13.90 39.71
N ARG A 193 -22.47 -14.81 40.61
CA ARG A 193 -23.30 -15.21 41.76
C ARG A 193 -23.44 -14.06 42.73
N ASN A 194 -24.69 -13.65 43.00
CA ASN A 194 -25.06 -12.57 43.93
C ASN A 194 -24.45 -11.19 43.61
N HIS A 195 -23.94 -10.97 42.39
CA HIS A 195 -23.38 -9.71 41.97
C HIS A 195 -24.18 -9.11 40.81
N ARG A 196 -24.19 -7.78 40.70
CA ARG A 196 -24.70 -7.08 39.51
C ARG A 196 -23.54 -6.80 38.58
N VAL A 197 -23.51 -7.49 37.45
CA VAL A 197 -22.34 -7.48 36.57
C VAL A 197 -22.45 -6.36 35.53
N LEU A 198 -21.47 -5.46 35.53
CA LEU A 198 -21.15 -4.62 34.38
C LEU A 198 -20.23 -5.41 33.46
N PHE A 199 -20.46 -5.36 32.15
CA PHE A 199 -19.80 -6.27 31.23
C PHE A 199 -19.23 -5.57 29.99
N SER A 200 -18.03 -5.96 29.58
CA SER A 200 -17.44 -5.64 28.29
C SER A 200 -16.71 -6.87 27.76
N PHE A 201 -16.74 -7.10 26.45
CA PHE A 201 -16.00 -8.21 25.83
C PHE A 201 -15.33 -7.84 24.51
N GLY A 202 -14.38 -8.65 24.09
CA GLY A 202 -13.59 -8.50 22.87
C GLY A 202 -12.10 -8.40 23.13
N LEU A 203 -11.31 -8.22 22.07
CA LEU A 203 -9.85 -8.09 22.19
C LEU A 203 -9.48 -6.82 22.96
N LEU A 204 -8.62 -6.93 23.98
CA LEU A 204 -8.17 -5.79 24.78
C LEU A 204 -7.22 -4.90 23.99
N SER A 205 -7.51 -3.60 23.97
CA SER A 205 -6.69 -2.56 23.35
C SER A 205 -7.01 -1.18 23.95
N ARG A 206 -6.05 -0.25 23.93
CA ARG A 206 -6.16 1.09 24.56
C ARG A 206 -7.32 1.94 24.01
N ASN A 207 -7.69 1.76 22.75
CA ASN A 207 -8.81 2.48 22.13
C ASN A 207 -10.18 2.11 22.76
N LYS A 208 -10.29 0.95 23.44
CA LYS A 208 -11.53 0.51 24.09
C LYS A 208 -11.91 1.34 25.33
N GLY A 209 -10.96 2.11 25.90
CA GLY A 209 -11.24 3.08 26.97
C GLY A 209 -11.71 2.48 28.29
N LEU A 210 -11.31 1.24 28.61
CA LEU A 210 -11.77 0.52 29.80
C LEU A 210 -11.40 1.25 31.10
N GLU A 211 -10.36 2.08 31.08
CA GLU A 211 -9.96 2.95 32.18
C GLU A 211 -11.08 3.90 32.65
N THR A 212 -12.00 4.31 31.77
CA THR A 212 -13.14 5.15 32.14
C THR A 212 -14.14 4.41 33.02
N VAL A 213 -14.35 3.12 32.77
CA VAL A 213 -15.20 2.28 33.63
C VAL A 213 -14.58 2.11 35.00
N ILE A 214 -13.26 1.84 35.05
CA ILE A 214 -12.53 1.67 36.31
C ILE A 214 -12.57 2.96 37.14
N LYS A 215 -12.45 4.13 36.51
CA LYS A 215 -12.59 5.43 37.17
C LYS A 215 -14.01 5.71 37.68
N ALA A 216 -15.04 5.13 37.06
CA ALA A 216 -16.43 5.25 37.47
C ALA A 216 -16.80 4.31 38.65
N LEU A 217 -16.08 3.19 38.80
CA LEU A 217 -16.37 2.17 39.82
C LEU A 217 -16.45 2.71 41.26
N PRO A 218 -15.58 3.62 41.75
CA PRO A 218 -15.68 4.10 43.13
C PRO A 218 -17.04 4.71 43.47
N ALA A 219 -17.60 5.51 42.55
CA ALA A 219 -18.91 6.13 42.74
C ALA A 219 -20.06 5.12 42.63
N ILE A 220 -19.97 4.16 41.70
CA ILE A 220 -20.97 3.10 41.51
C ILE A 220 -21.02 2.19 42.75
N VAL A 221 -19.86 1.70 43.20
CA VAL A 221 -19.72 0.75 44.31
C VAL A 221 -20.10 1.39 45.66
N ALA A 222 -19.90 2.70 45.82
CA ALA A 222 -20.34 3.41 47.02
C ALA A 222 -21.86 3.31 47.26
N LYS A 223 -22.65 3.15 46.19
CA LYS A 223 -24.11 2.99 46.26
C LYS A 223 -24.58 1.55 46.01
N HIS A 224 -23.89 0.82 45.16
CA HIS A 224 -24.17 -0.58 44.80
C HIS A 224 -22.95 -1.46 45.08
N PRO A 225 -22.71 -1.84 46.35
CA PRO A 225 -21.52 -2.60 46.75
C PRO A 225 -21.47 -4.01 46.16
N GLU A 226 -22.57 -4.52 45.62
CA GLU A 226 -22.66 -5.80 44.92
C GLU A 226 -22.20 -5.76 43.44
N VAL A 227 -21.84 -4.59 42.92
CA VAL A 227 -21.44 -4.43 41.52
C VAL A 227 -20.05 -4.98 41.28
N VAL A 228 -19.87 -5.72 40.17
CA VAL A 228 -18.54 -6.08 39.65
C VAL A 228 -18.47 -5.79 38.17
N TYR A 229 -17.31 -5.36 37.70
CA TYR A 229 -17.03 -5.17 36.28
C TYR A 229 -16.22 -6.35 35.73
N VAL A 230 -16.81 -7.06 34.77
CA VAL A 230 -16.21 -8.22 34.12
C VAL A 230 -15.78 -7.85 32.71
N VAL A 231 -14.50 -8.07 32.41
CA VAL A 231 -13.92 -7.92 31.07
C VAL A 231 -13.58 -9.31 30.51
N LEU A 232 -14.31 -9.74 29.48
CA LEU A 232 -14.10 -11.02 28.80
C LEU A 232 -13.30 -10.85 27.51
N GLY A 233 -12.09 -11.38 27.46
CA GLY A 233 -11.30 -11.40 26.23
C GLY A 233 -9.79 -11.49 26.44
N ASN A 234 -9.12 -11.97 25.40
CA ASN A 234 -7.67 -11.99 25.32
C ASN A 234 -7.14 -10.62 24.87
N THR A 235 -5.87 -10.36 25.14
CA THR A 235 -5.18 -9.19 24.59
C THR A 235 -4.93 -9.39 23.10
N HIS A 236 -5.07 -8.32 22.29
CA HIS A 236 -4.96 -8.44 20.83
C HIS A 236 -3.61 -9.04 20.41
N PRO A 237 -3.54 -10.06 19.52
CA PRO A 237 -2.29 -10.75 19.18
C PRO A 237 -1.17 -9.81 18.71
N GLY A 238 -1.50 -8.81 17.88
CA GLY A 238 -0.56 -7.76 17.47
C GLY A 238 -0.02 -6.88 18.61
N VAL A 239 -0.81 -6.65 19.67
CA VAL A 239 -0.39 -5.91 20.88
C VAL A 239 0.49 -6.79 21.76
N VAL A 240 0.20 -8.09 21.86
CA VAL A 240 1.07 -9.04 22.58
C VAL A 240 2.45 -9.12 21.92
N ARG A 241 2.52 -9.16 20.58
CA ARG A 241 3.79 -9.16 19.84
C ARG A 241 4.61 -7.88 20.01
N SER A 242 3.97 -6.70 20.07
CA SER A 242 4.68 -5.41 20.12
C SER A 242 4.89 -4.84 21.53
N SER A 243 4.03 -5.18 22.49
CA SER A 243 3.99 -4.55 23.82
C SER A 243 3.58 -5.49 24.96
N GLY A 244 3.37 -6.79 24.69
CA GLY A 244 2.94 -7.75 25.71
C GLY A 244 1.57 -7.45 26.32
N GLU A 245 1.41 -7.70 27.62
CA GLU A 245 0.17 -7.50 28.40
C GLU A 245 0.12 -6.13 29.13
N GLU A 246 0.95 -5.17 28.72
CA GLU A 246 1.16 -3.88 29.42
C GLU A 246 -0.15 -3.15 29.75
N TYR A 247 -1.08 -3.04 28.79
CA TYR A 247 -2.34 -2.32 29.00
C TYR A 247 -3.21 -2.96 30.09
N ARG A 248 -3.27 -4.29 30.14
CA ARG A 248 -4.04 -5.00 31.17
C ARG A 248 -3.48 -4.76 32.56
N GLU A 249 -2.15 -4.80 32.69
CA GLU A 249 -1.50 -4.53 33.97
C GLU A 249 -1.71 -3.07 34.42
N GLN A 250 -1.70 -2.11 33.49
CA GLN A 250 -2.06 -0.72 33.79
C GLN A 250 -3.49 -0.58 34.31
N LEU A 251 -4.47 -1.30 33.75
CA LEU A 251 -5.85 -1.30 34.23
C LEU A 251 -5.97 -1.88 35.65
N LYS A 252 -5.26 -2.97 35.96
CA LYS A 252 -5.21 -3.55 37.31
C LYS A 252 -4.60 -2.57 38.32
N LEU A 253 -3.49 -1.93 37.96
CA LEU A 253 -2.83 -0.94 38.81
C LEU A 253 -3.76 0.26 39.10
N LEU A 254 -4.48 0.73 38.08
CA LEU A 254 -5.48 1.79 38.24
C LEU A 254 -6.59 1.38 39.22
N ALA A 255 -7.10 0.14 39.12
CA ALA A 255 -8.11 -0.36 40.03
C ALA A 255 -7.61 -0.45 41.49
N ILE A 256 -6.36 -0.85 41.71
CA ILE A 256 -5.72 -0.87 43.03
C ILE A 256 -5.58 0.56 43.58
N GLN A 257 -5.11 1.51 42.77
CA GLN A 257 -4.97 2.92 43.17
C GLN A 257 -6.31 3.53 43.59
N LEU A 258 -7.38 3.16 42.90
CA LEU A 258 -8.74 3.62 43.18
C LEU A 258 -9.48 2.76 44.24
N LYS A 259 -8.82 1.72 44.79
CA LYS A 259 -9.38 0.79 45.81
C LYS A 259 -10.64 0.04 45.35
N VAL A 260 -10.69 -0.31 44.07
CA VAL A 260 -11.79 -1.07 43.43
C VAL A 260 -11.30 -2.35 42.77
N ASP A 261 -10.11 -2.83 43.12
CA ASP A 261 -9.50 -4.05 42.60
C ASP A 261 -10.37 -5.30 42.81
N LYS A 262 -11.11 -5.35 43.92
CA LYS A 262 -12.08 -6.44 44.20
C LYS A 262 -13.34 -6.40 43.33
N HIS A 263 -13.58 -5.30 42.64
CA HIS A 263 -14.73 -5.08 41.76
C HIS A 263 -14.36 -5.17 40.27
N LEU A 264 -13.13 -5.56 39.93
CA LEU A 264 -12.66 -5.73 38.55
C LEU A 264 -12.21 -7.17 38.32
N ILE A 265 -12.80 -7.85 37.33
CA ILE A 265 -12.52 -9.25 37.01
C ILE A 265 -12.21 -9.39 35.52
N PHE A 266 -11.04 -9.97 35.21
CA PHE A 266 -10.68 -10.33 33.84
C PHE A 266 -10.90 -11.83 33.60
N ILE A 267 -11.59 -12.17 32.52
CA ILE A 267 -11.77 -13.54 32.04
C ILE A 267 -11.02 -13.67 30.72
N ASN A 268 -9.86 -14.32 30.75
CA ASN A 268 -8.96 -14.45 29.60
C ASN A 268 -9.33 -15.68 28.76
N LYS A 269 -10.45 -15.59 28.06
CA LYS A 269 -10.93 -16.65 27.17
C LYS A 269 -11.41 -16.06 25.86
N PHE A 270 -11.12 -16.77 24.78
CA PHE A 270 -11.86 -16.64 23.53
C PHE A 270 -12.99 -17.67 23.59
N VAL A 271 -14.24 -17.22 23.55
CA VAL A 271 -15.42 -18.06 23.78
C VAL A 271 -16.23 -18.20 22.49
N SER A 272 -16.96 -19.31 22.35
CA SER A 272 -17.92 -19.49 21.26
C SER A 272 -19.15 -18.59 21.45
N GLU A 273 -19.93 -18.35 20.39
CA GLU A 273 -21.17 -17.57 20.46
C GLU A 273 -22.19 -18.19 21.44
N ALA A 274 -22.30 -19.52 21.44
CA ALA A 274 -23.15 -20.27 22.35
C ALA A 274 -22.74 -20.14 23.83
N GLU A 275 -21.46 -19.85 24.10
CA GLU A 275 -20.98 -19.54 25.44
C GLU A 275 -21.16 -18.05 25.76
N LEU A 276 -20.89 -17.16 24.80
CA LEU A 276 -20.99 -15.71 24.92
C LEU A 276 -22.41 -15.24 25.29
N ILE A 277 -23.46 -15.88 24.76
CA ILE A 277 -24.84 -15.53 25.11
C ILE A 277 -25.12 -15.69 26.61
N ASN A 278 -24.47 -16.64 27.28
CA ASN A 278 -24.60 -16.79 28.73
C ASN A 278 -24.03 -15.56 29.45
N TYR A 279 -22.88 -15.05 29.00
CA TYR A 279 -22.26 -13.85 29.58
C TYR A 279 -23.12 -12.60 29.37
N LEU A 280 -23.60 -12.39 28.14
CA LEU A 280 -24.42 -11.24 27.79
C LEU A 280 -25.74 -11.21 28.56
N THR A 281 -26.40 -12.36 28.70
CA THR A 281 -27.68 -12.46 29.42
C THR A 281 -27.53 -12.48 30.95
N ALA A 282 -26.34 -12.79 31.47
CA ALA A 282 -26.03 -12.69 32.90
C ALA A 282 -25.62 -11.27 33.32
N ALA A 283 -25.23 -10.42 32.38
CA ALA A 283 -24.84 -9.04 32.65
C ALA A 283 -26.06 -8.18 32.99
N ALA A 284 -25.90 -7.28 33.98
CA ALA A 284 -26.90 -6.27 34.27
C ALA A 284 -26.85 -5.15 33.23
N ILE A 285 -25.64 -4.68 32.90
CA ILE A 285 -25.39 -3.60 31.93
C ILE A 285 -24.13 -3.94 31.12
N TYR A 286 -24.23 -3.84 29.80
CA TYR A 286 -23.11 -3.90 28.88
C TYR A 286 -22.55 -2.50 28.61
N ILE A 287 -21.22 -2.34 28.61
CA ILE A 287 -20.56 -1.04 28.49
C ILE A 287 -19.57 -1.01 27.33
N THR A 288 -19.64 0.04 26.50
CA THR A 288 -18.61 0.36 25.49
C THR A 288 -18.06 1.78 25.67
N PRO A 289 -16.93 1.95 26.39
CA PRO A 289 -16.43 3.26 26.82
C PRO A 289 -15.36 3.81 25.87
N TYR A 290 -15.54 3.67 24.55
CA TYR A 290 -14.49 3.95 23.56
C TYR A 290 -14.03 5.40 23.62
N ASN A 291 -12.77 5.63 23.26
CA ASN A 291 -12.07 6.90 23.47
C ASN A 291 -12.35 7.98 22.41
N ASN A 292 -12.94 7.63 21.25
CA ASN A 292 -13.23 8.55 20.15
C ASN A 292 -14.47 8.09 19.35
N GLU A 293 -14.93 8.96 18.45
CA GLU A 293 -16.13 8.73 17.64
C GLU A 293 -15.92 7.75 16.47
N ALA A 294 -14.68 7.50 16.08
CA ALA A 294 -14.29 6.99 14.76
C ALA A 294 -14.58 5.51 14.49
N GLN A 295 -15.37 4.86 15.35
CA GLN A 295 -15.77 3.47 15.16
C GLN A 295 -17.04 3.38 14.31
N ILE A 296 -16.86 3.06 13.03
CA ILE A 296 -17.96 2.96 12.05
C ILE A 296 -18.83 1.70 12.25
N THR A 297 -18.28 0.62 12.80
CA THR A 297 -19.02 -0.61 13.08
C THR A 297 -18.46 -1.32 14.30
N SER A 298 -19.31 -1.90 15.14
CA SER A 298 -18.91 -2.59 16.37
C SER A 298 -19.71 -3.88 16.56
N GLY A 299 -19.09 -5.03 16.24
CA GLY A 299 -19.73 -6.35 16.39
C GLY A 299 -20.08 -6.66 17.85
N THR A 300 -19.23 -6.25 18.81
CA THR A 300 -19.48 -6.54 20.24
C THR A 300 -20.69 -5.80 20.77
N LEU A 301 -20.91 -4.55 20.32
CA LEU A 301 -22.11 -3.79 20.63
C LEU A 301 -23.35 -4.43 19.98
N SER A 302 -23.25 -4.83 18.72
CA SER A 302 -24.34 -5.50 18.00
C SER A 302 -24.81 -6.74 18.74
N TYR A 303 -23.86 -7.58 19.17
CA TYR A 303 -24.17 -8.82 19.91
C TYR A 303 -24.84 -8.53 21.25
N ALA A 304 -24.43 -7.48 21.96
CA ALA A 304 -25.06 -7.09 23.21
C ALA A 304 -26.53 -6.66 23.00
N ILE A 305 -26.82 -5.88 21.96
CA ILE A 305 -28.19 -5.53 21.58
C ILE A 305 -28.97 -6.77 21.15
N GLY A 306 -28.38 -7.63 20.32
CA GLY A 306 -28.96 -8.91 19.89
C GLY A 306 -29.36 -9.82 21.04
N ALA A 307 -28.56 -9.84 22.12
CA ALA A 307 -28.85 -10.59 23.34
C ALA A 307 -29.86 -9.90 24.27
N GLY A 308 -30.34 -8.70 23.93
CA GLY A 308 -31.25 -7.93 24.78
C GLY A 308 -30.60 -7.31 26.02
N ALA A 309 -29.28 -7.08 26.01
CA ALA A 309 -28.59 -6.45 27.12
C ALA A 309 -28.94 -4.95 27.22
N ALA A 310 -29.00 -4.42 28.44
CA ALA A 310 -29.04 -2.97 28.64
C ALA A 310 -27.65 -2.40 28.30
N VAL A 311 -27.57 -1.44 27.39
CA VAL A 311 -26.28 -0.89 26.93
C VAL A 311 -26.07 0.55 27.41
N VAL A 312 -24.86 0.82 27.89
CA VAL A 312 -24.34 2.18 28.17
C VAL A 312 -23.05 2.40 27.35
N SER A 313 -23.02 3.40 26.47
CA SER A 313 -21.91 3.60 25.53
C SER A 313 -21.47 5.06 25.41
N THR A 314 -20.23 5.30 25.01
CA THR A 314 -19.86 6.60 24.42
C THR A 314 -20.51 6.78 23.04
N PRO A 315 -20.73 8.02 22.56
CA PRO A 315 -21.45 8.30 21.32
C PRO A 315 -20.56 8.17 20.08
N TYR A 316 -19.87 7.03 19.91
CA TYR A 316 -19.24 6.72 18.63
C TYR A 316 -20.30 6.41 17.57
N TRP A 317 -19.98 6.62 16.29
CA TRP A 317 -20.98 6.69 15.22
C TRP A 317 -21.98 5.52 15.22
N HIS A 318 -21.48 4.29 15.29
CA HIS A 318 -22.34 3.11 15.33
C HIS A 318 -23.19 3.01 16.62
N ALA A 319 -22.68 3.44 17.77
CA ALA A 319 -23.45 3.44 19.02
C ALA A 319 -24.62 4.43 19.00
N VAL A 320 -24.45 5.59 18.36
CA VAL A 320 -25.53 6.58 18.23
C VAL A 320 -26.70 5.98 17.44
N GLU A 321 -26.40 5.26 16.35
CA GLU A 321 -27.40 4.63 15.49
C GLU A 321 -28.10 3.45 16.19
N LEU A 322 -27.31 2.54 16.77
CA LEU A 322 -27.84 1.31 17.35
C LEU A 322 -28.60 1.53 18.67
N LEU A 323 -28.24 2.57 19.44
CA LEU A 323 -28.86 2.88 20.73
C LEU A 323 -29.99 3.93 20.64
N ALA A 324 -30.30 4.44 19.44
CA ALA A 324 -31.40 5.38 19.24
C ALA A 324 -32.75 4.77 19.68
N GLU A 325 -33.81 5.56 19.76
CA GLU A 325 -35.15 5.06 20.14
C GLU A 325 -35.18 4.33 21.49
N ASN A 326 -34.38 4.81 22.46
CA ASN A 326 -34.34 4.27 23.82
C ASN A 326 -33.93 2.77 23.87
N ARG A 327 -33.00 2.35 23.00
CA ARG A 327 -32.37 1.02 23.02
C ARG A 327 -31.10 0.96 23.89
N GLY A 328 -30.61 2.12 24.35
CA GLY A 328 -29.54 2.21 25.34
C GLY A 328 -29.37 3.63 25.90
N ARG A 329 -28.24 3.86 26.57
CA ARG A 329 -27.86 5.17 27.11
C ARG A 329 -26.49 5.59 26.59
N LEU A 330 -26.35 6.87 26.29
CA LEU A 330 -25.09 7.49 25.87
C LEU A 330 -24.50 8.34 26.99
N PHE A 331 -23.17 8.37 27.10
CA PHE A 331 -22.41 9.23 28.01
C PHE A 331 -21.16 9.81 27.33
N GLY A 332 -20.60 10.90 27.84
CA GLY A 332 -19.47 11.59 27.20
C GLY A 332 -18.17 10.77 27.11
N PHE A 333 -17.33 11.08 26.12
CA PHE A 333 -16.00 10.49 25.99
C PHE A 333 -15.13 10.78 27.22
N LYS A 334 -14.49 9.74 27.76
CA LYS A 334 -13.61 9.83 28.96
C LYS A 334 -14.32 10.39 30.21
N ASP A 335 -15.65 10.41 30.23
CA ASP A 335 -16.46 10.96 31.31
C ASP A 335 -16.90 9.87 32.29
N ALA A 336 -16.06 9.62 33.29
CA ALA A 336 -16.32 8.63 34.32
C ALA A 336 -17.48 9.01 35.25
N GLU A 337 -17.73 10.31 35.43
CA GLU A 337 -18.81 10.81 36.30
C GLU A 337 -20.17 10.60 35.64
N ALA A 338 -20.31 10.96 34.37
CA ALA A 338 -21.53 10.70 33.61
C ALA A 338 -21.80 9.20 33.47
N LEU A 339 -20.76 8.39 33.27
CA LEU A 339 -20.89 6.93 33.25
C LEU A 339 -21.41 6.41 34.61
N ALA A 340 -20.81 6.83 35.72
CA ALA A 340 -21.23 6.42 37.06
C ALA A 340 -22.69 6.80 37.33
N LYS A 341 -23.10 8.01 36.95
CA LYS A 341 -24.47 8.48 37.07
C LYS A 341 -25.44 7.62 36.24
N ALA A 342 -25.15 7.42 34.95
CA ALA A 342 -26.01 6.64 34.06
C ALA A 342 -26.18 5.19 34.53
N VAL A 343 -25.09 4.55 34.95
CA VAL A 343 -25.12 3.19 35.51
C VAL A 343 -25.96 3.18 36.79
N THR A 344 -25.68 4.06 37.73
CA THR A 344 -26.39 4.13 39.02
C THR A 344 -27.89 4.35 38.84
N GLU A 345 -28.30 5.27 37.97
CA GLU A 345 -29.72 5.53 37.68
C GLU A 345 -30.45 4.28 37.14
N LEU A 346 -29.80 3.52 36.26
CA LEU A 346 -30.34 2.26 35.73
C LEU A 346 -30.34 1.14 36.79
N LEU A 347 -29.35 1.13 37.69
CA LEU A 347 -29.30 0.18 38.78
C LEU A 347 -30.38 0.47 39.84
N ASP A 348 -30.71 1.74 40.09
CA ASP A 348 -31.78 2.17 41.01
C ASP A 348 -33.19 1.88 40.46
N ASP A 349 -33.38 2.03 39.14
CA ASP A 349 -34.68 1.92 38.48
C ASP A 349 -34.77 0.65 37.62
N SER A 350 -35.17 -0.45 38.26
CA SER A 350 -35.32 -1.75 37.59
C SER A 350 -36.34 -1.75 36.45
N ALA A 351 -37.31 -0.83 36.45
CA ALA A 351 -38.30 -0.73 35.38
C ALA A 351 -37.66 -0.14 34.12
N LYS A 352 -36.91 0.96 34.25
CA LYS A 352 -36.15 1.55 33.13
C LYS A 352 -35.11 0.59 32.57
N LEU A 353 -34.41 -0.14 33.43
CA LEU A 353 -33.43 -1.14 33.00
C LEU A 353 -34.09 -2.22 32.12
N LYS A 354 -35.23 -2.77 32.57
CA LYS A 354 -35.99 -3.77 31.82
C LYS A 354 -36.58 -3.23 30.53
N GLU A 355 -37.01 -1.98 30.52
CA GLU A 355 -37.49 -1.32 29.31
C GLU A 355 -36.37 -1.23 28.26
N LEU A 356 -35.16 -0.81 28.65
CA LEU A 356 -34.00 -0.79 27.74
C LEU A 356 -33.68 -2.19 27.21
N GLN A 357 -33.66 -3.20 28.07
CA GLN A 357 -33.43 -4.60 27.67
C GLN A 357 -34.48 -5.10 26.69
N ALA A 358 -35.75 -4.79 26.93
CA ALA A 358 -36.85 -5.17 26.05
C ALA A 358 -36.72 -4.49 24.67
N ASN A 359 -36.43 -3.18 24.63
CA ASN A 359 -36.24 -2.44 23.38
C ASN A 359 -35.03 -2.97 22.59
N ALA A 360 -33.91 -3.23 23.27
CA ALA A 360 -32.72 -3.83 22.68
C ALA A 360 -33.02 -5.20 22.10
N TYR A 361 -33.72 -6.07 22.85
CA TYR A 361 -34.11 -7.40 22.40
C TYR A 361 -35.02 -7.37 21.18
N GLN A 362 -36.07 -6.53 21.20
CA GLN A 362 -37.00 -6.41 20.07
C GLN A 362 -36.28 -5.95 18.80
N TYR A 363 -35.38 -4.97 18.93
CA TYR A 363 -34.54 -4.56 17.79
C TYR A 363 -33.59 -5.67 17.34
N GLY A 364 -32.98 -6.36 18.31
CA GLY A 364 -32.06 -7.47 18.09
C GLY A 364 -32.65 -8.61 17.27
N LEU A 365 -33.98 -8.85 17.33
CA LEU A 365 -34.66 -9.84 16.47
C LEU A 365 -34.48 -9.55 14.98
N HIS A 366 -34.45 -8.27 14.58
CA HIS A 366 -34.24 -7.86 13.19
C HIS A 366 -32.80 -8.09 12.74
N LEU A 367 -31.84 -8.01 13.66
CA LEU A 367 -30.40 -8.17 13.38
C LEU A 367 -29.96 -9.64 13.30
N ARG A 368 -30.83 -10.61 13.58
CA ARG A 368 -30.43 -12.01 13.67
C ARG A 368 -29.94 -12.53 12.31
N TRP A 369 -28.92 -13.37 12.34
CA TRP A 369 -28.27 -13.91 11.13
C TRP A 369 -29.24 -14.47 10.09
N PRO A 370 -30.34 -15.17 10.41
CA PRO A 370 -31.30 -15.61 9.38
C PRO A 370 -31.90 -14.45 8.57
N THR A 371 -32.29 -13.35 9.23
CA THR A 371 -32.83 -12.14 8.57
C THR A 371 -31.76 -11.45 7.75
N ILE A 372 -30.59 -11.19 8.36
CA ILE A 372 -29.45 -10.54 7.69
C ILE A 372 -28.96 -11.38 6.50
N GLY A 373 -28.93 -12.70 6.62
CA GLY A 373 -28.57 -13.61 5.53
C GLY A 373 -29.50 -13.49 4.32
N GLY A 374 -30.80 -13.24 4.55
CA GLY A 374 -31.76 -12.93 3.49
C GLY A 374 -31.47 -11.60 2.80
N GLU A 375 -31.11 -10.56 3.56
CA GLU A 375 -30.71 -9.26 2.99
C GLU A 375 -29.43 -9.36 2.16
N TYR A 376 -28.43 -10.10 2.63
CA TYR A 376 -27.20 -10.38 1.87
C TYR A 376 -27.51 -11.13 0.58
N LEU A 377 -28.34 -12.19 0.65
CA LEU A 377 -28.73 -12.98 -0.51
C LEU A 377 -29.41 -12.09 -1.57
N GLN A 378 -30.35 -11.24 -1.15
CA GLN A 378 -31.02 -10.29 -2.03
C GLN A 378 -30.03 -9.30 -2.67
N ALA A 379 -29.13 -8.69 -1.88
CA ALA A 379 -28.14 -7.75 -2.40
C ALA A 379 -27.18 -8.39 -3.41
N ILE A 380 -26.82 -9.66 -3.21
CA ILE A 380 -25.98 -10.43 -4.13
C ILE A 380 -26.75 -10.70 -5.43
N GLU A 381 -28.00 -11.17 -5.35
CA GLU A 381 -28.83 -11.43 -6.53
C GLU A 381 -29.04 -10.17 -7.39
N GLU A 382 -29.32 -9.03 -6.73
CA GLU A 382 -29.41 -7.72 -7.39
C GLU A 382 -28.07 -7.34 -8.06
N GLY A 383 -26.95 -7.53 -7.36
CA GLY A 383 -25.62 -7.19 -7.89
C GLY A 383 -25.21 -8.03 -9.10
N ILE A 384 -25.54 -9.33 -9.12
CA ILE A 384 -25.29 -10.20 -10.29
C ILE A 384 -26.07 -9.69 -11.50
N SER A 385 -27.36 -9.40 -11.33
CA SER A 385 -28.23 -8.95 -12.43
C SER A 385 -27.75 -7.63 -13.07
N GLN A 386 -27.12 -6.74 -12.30
CA GLN A 386 -26.59 -5.47 -12.79
C GLN A 386 -25.24 -5.63 -13.49
N ALA A 387 -24.39 -6.55 -13.03
CA ALA A 387 -23.06 -6.78 -13.58
C ALA A 387 -23.08 -7.37 -15.01
N GLU A 388 -24.09 -8.16 -15.36
CA GLU A 388 -24.27 -8.71 -16.72
C GLU A 388 -24.47 -7.61 -17.79
N ILE A 389 -24.81 -6.38 -17.39
CA ILE A 389 -25.12 -5.26 -18.29
C ILE A 389 -23.88 -4.35 -18.54
N THR A 390 -22.81 -4.47 -17.75
CA THR A 390 -21.74 -3.42 -17.66
C THR A 390 -20.30 -3.90 -17.94
N GLN A 391 -20.07 -4.94 -18.75
CA GLN A 391 -18.70 -5.33 -19.13
C GLN A 391 -18.15 -4.48 -20.30
N GLU A 392 -17.70 -3.25 -20.01
CA GLU A 392 -16.66 -2.60 -20.80
C GLU A 392 -15.30 -2.89 -20.15
N LYS A 393 -14.40 -3.56 -20.90
CA LYS A 393 -13.03 -3.87 -20.46
C LYS A 393 -12.19 -2.58 -20.45
N LEU A 394 -11.81 -2.10 -19.26
CA LEU A 394 -10.67 -1.21 -19.10
C LEU A 394 -9.39 -1.98 -19.45
N LEU A 395 -8.74 -1.62 -20.55
CA LEU A 395 -7.43 -2.14 -20.94
C LEU A 395 -6.36 -1.39 -20.14
N GLN A 396 -5.65 -2.10 -19.25
CA GLN A 396 -4.46 -1.57 -18.58
C GLN A 396 -3.32 -1.37 -19.59
N ILE A 397 -2.63 -0.22 -19.57
CA ILE A 397 -1.51 0.07 -20.49
C ILE A 397 -0.27 -0.74 -20.10
N VAL A 398 -0.02 -0.89 -18.80
CA VAL A 398 1.06 -1.73 -18.26
C VAL A 398 0.51 -3.11 -17.91
N ASP A 399 1.14 -4.17 -18.44
CA ASP A 399 0.82 -5.56 -18.11
C ASP A 399 1.73 -6.07 -16.97
N PRO A 400 1.21 -6.25 -15.73
CA PRO A 400 1.99 -6.74 -14.61
C PRO A 400 2.47 -8.19 -14.76
N GLU A 401 1.84 -9.01 -15.63
CA GLU A 401 2.15 -10.44 -15.76
C GLU A 401 3.51 -10.69 -16.41
N ILE A 402 3.94 -9.77 -17.28
CA ILE A 402 5.25 -9.86 -17.95
C ILE A 402 6.38 -9.24 -17.13
N ILE A 403 6.08 -8.53 -16.04
CA ILE A 403 7.10 -7.90 -15.19
C ILE A 403 7.71 -8.97 -14.27
N PRO A 404 9.02 -9.23 -14.32
CA PRO A 404 9.67 -10.21 -13.45
C PRO A 404 9.53 -9.85 -11.95
N GLU A 405 9.84 -10.79 -11.07
CA GLU A 405 9.89 -10.49 -9.64
C GLU A 405 11.10 -9.61 -9.31
N PHE A 406 10.87 -8.50 -8.62
CA PHE A 406 11.93 -7.62 -8.12
C PHE A 406 12.85 -8.37 -7.16
N SER A 407 14.16 -8.29 -7.38
CA SER A 407 15.16 -8.94 -6.52
C SER A 407 16.48 -8.17 -6.52
N LEU A 408 17.07 -7.98 -5.34
CA LEU A 408 18.40 -7.40 -5.15
C LEU A 408 19.51 -8.45 -5.12
N ALA A 409 19.22 -9.71 -5.44
CA ALA A 409 20.16 -10.81 -5.31
C ALA A 409 21.46 -10.60 -6.11
N HIS A 410 21.38 -10.09 -7.35
CA HIS A 410 22.59 -9.82 -8.13
C HIS A 410 23.33 -8.57 -7.64
N VAL A 411 22.61 -7.51 -7.23
CA VAL A 411 23.21 -6.31 -6.63
C VAL A 411 24.05 -6.69 -5.42
N ARG A 412 23.53 -7.56 -4.54
CA ARG A 412 24.29 -8.09 -3.39
C ARG A 412 25.48 -8.94 -3.79
N ARG A 413 25.37 -9.68 -4.90
CA ARG A 413 26.50 -10.45 -5.43
C ARG A 413 27.64 -9.54 -5.89
N LEU A 414 27.30 -8.37 -6.45
CA LEU A 414 28.27 -7.37 -6.91
C LEU A 414 28.74 -6.42 -5.80
N THR A 415 28.07 -6.38 -4.65
CA THR A 415 28.36 -5.42 -3.57
C THR A 415 29.10 -6.10 -2.43
N ASP A 416 30.19 -5.47 -1.97
CA ASP A 416 30.89 -5.84 -0.74
C ASP A 416 30.87 -4.68 0.29
N ASP A 417 31.76 -4.73 1.28
CA ASP A 417 31.88 -3.71 2.33
C ASP A 417 32.46 -2.37 1.82
N THR A 418 32.93 -2.32 0.57
CA THR A 418 33.50 -1.13 -0.07
C THR A 418 32.46 -0.43 -0.92
N GLY A 419 31.81 -1.16 -1.83
CA GLY A 419 30.91 -0.60 -2.84
C GLY A 419 30.42 -1.67 -3.82
N ILE A 420 29.79 -1.26 -4.92
CA ILE A 420 29.41 -2.17 -6.01
C ILE A 420 30.53 -2.29 -7.06
N VAL A 421 30.92 -3.52 -7.40
CA VAL A 421 31.95 -3.83 -8.40
C VAL A 421 31.42 -3.53 -9.80
N GLN A 422 32.20 -2.82 -10.62
CA GLN A 422 31.77 -2.27 -11.92
C GLN A 422 31.31 -3.35 -12.91
N HIS A 423 32.07 -4.44 -12.98
CA HIS A 423 31.96 -5.42 -14.05
C HIS A 423 31.78 -6.82 -13.50
N ALA A 424 31.06 -7.65 -14.26
CA ALA A 424 30.97 -9.09 -14.03
C ALA A 424 31.35 -9.84 -15.31
N LYS A 425 31.93 -11.03 -15.17
CA LYS A 425 32.02 -11.99 -16.27
C LYS A 425 30.88 -12.98 -16.13
N TYR A 426 29.95 -12.93 -17.07
CA TYR A 426 28.62 -13.52 -16.87
C TYR A 426 27.99 -12.93 -15.59
N GLY A 427 27.47 -13.76 -14.68
CA GLY A 427 26.95 -13.32 -13.39
C GLY A 427 27.97 -13.24 -12.25
N ILE A 428 29.29 -13.43 -12.51
CA ILE A 428 30.33 -13.49 -11.47
C ILE A 428 31.11 -12.16 -11.41
N PRO A 429 31.22 -11.50 -10.24
CA PRO A 429 31.94 -10.24 -10.09
C PRO A 429 33.38 -10.30 -10.61
N ASN A 430 33.77 -9.34 -11.45
CA ASN A 430 35.13 -9.22 -11.97
C ASN A 430 35.94 -8.25 -11.11
N LEU A 431 36.48 -8.78 -10.00
CA LEU A 431 37.25 -8.00 -9.02
C LEU A 431 38.54 -7.36 -9.59
N LYS A 432 38.94 -7.65 -10.84
CA LYS A 432 40.09 -7.00 -11.46
C LYS A 432 39.83 -5.54 -11.84
N GLU A 433 38.55 -5.19 -12.02
CA GLU A 433 38.13 -3.89 -12.55
C GLU A 433 37.75 -2.90 -11.43
N GLY A 434 37.67 -3.38 -10.18
CA GLY A 434 37.38 -2.53 -9.01
C GLY A 434 35.98 -1.92 -9.04
N TYR A 435 35.90 -0.65 -8.64
CA TYR A 435 34.67 0.09 -8.38
C TYR A 435 34.72 1.46 -9.08
N CYS A 436 33.56 1.99 -9.44
CA CYS A 436 33.43 3.37 -9.93
C CYS A 436 32.37 4.14 -9.16
N LEU A 437 32.51 5.47 -9.15
CA LEU A 437 31.57 6.38 -8.50
C LEU A 437 30.20 6.34 -9.16
N ASP A 438 30.14 6.30 -10.49
CA ASP A 438 28.88 6.39 -11.22
C ASP A 438 27.98 5.18 -10.95
N ASP A 439 28.52 3.96 -10.83
CA ASP A 439 27.73 2.79 -10.45
C ASP A 439 27.29 2.83 -8.98
N ASN A 440 28.15 3.31 -8.06
CA ASN A 440 27.75 3.47 -6.65
C ASN A 440 26.68 4.57 -6.48
N ALA A 441 26.73 5.63 -7.28
CA ALA A 441 25.70 6.66 -7.32
C ALA A 441 24.36 6.11 -7.84
N ARG A 442 24.36 5.33 -8.94
CA ARG A 442 23.16 4.64 -9.42
C ARG A 442 22.63 3.62 -8.42
N ALA A 443 23.52 2.88 -7.74
CA ALA A 443 23.14 1.90 -6.73
C ALA A 443 22.47 2.55 -5.53
N LEU A 444 22.93 3.75 -5.12
CA LEU A 444 22.28 4.55 -4.09
C LEU A 444 20.86 4.95 -4.52
N ILE A 445 20.67 5.45 -5.75
CA ILE A 445 19.34 5.79 -6.28
C ILE A 445 18.42 4.56 -6.27
N MET A 446 18.90 3.44 -6.82
CA MET A 446 18.14 2.18 -6.90
C MET A 446 17.72 1.68 -5.50
N ALA A 447 18.64 1.68 -4.53
CA ALA A 447 18.35 1.26 -3.16
C ALA A 447 17.33 2.19 -2.48
N LEU A 448 17.40 3.50 -2.75
CA LEU A 448 16.39 4.44 -2.27
C LEU A 448 15.02 4.19 -2.88
N MET A 449 14.94 4.00 -4.20
CA MET A 449 13.69 3.65 -4.89
C MET A 449 13.08 2.36 -4.33
N ALA A 450 13.90 1.34 -4.11
CA ALA A 450 13.46 0.07 -3.52
C ALA A 450 12.95 0.27 -2.09
N TYR A 451 13.66 1.03 -1.25
CA TYR A 451 13.25 1.33 0.12
C TYR A 451 11.95 2.15 0.17
N GLN A 452 11.78 3.14 -0.71
CA GLN A 452 10.56 3.95 -0.76
C GLN A 452 9.33 3.08 -1.01
N ARG A 453 9.44 2.10 -1.91
CA ARG A 453 8.31 1.28 -2.36
C ARG A 453 7.79 0.31 -1.32
N ASN A 454 8.66 -0.46 -0.67
CA ASN A 454 8.24 -1.56 0.21
C ASN A 454 8.95 -1.58 1.57
N LYS A 455 9.64 -0.49 1.93
CA LYS A 455 10.48 -0.42 3.14
C LYS A 455 11.46 -1.60 3.25
N SER A 456 11.97 -2.09 2.11
CA SER A 456 12.89 -3.22 2.06
C SER A 456 14.06 -3.03 3.00
N LYS A 457 14.16 -3.92 3.99
CA LYS A 457 15.29 -3.99 4.90
C LYS A 457 16.60 -4.21 4.14
N GLU A 458 16.57 -5.05 3.11
CA GLU A 458 17.74 -5.34 2.28
C GLU A 458 18.23 -4.09 1.54
N ALA A 459 17.32 -3.27 1.01
CA ALA A 459 17.69 -2.01 0.38
C ALA A 459 18.26 -1.01 1.39
N LEU A 460 17.65 -0.93 2.59
CA LEU A 460 18.11 -0.07 3.68
C LEU A 460 19.53 -0.45 4.14
N ASP A 461 19.85 -1.74 4.19
CA ASP A 461 21.18 -2.26 4.57
C ASP A 461 22.27 -1.93 3.54
N LEU A 462 21.91 -1.70 2.27
CA LEU A 462 22.85 -1.34 1.19
C LEU A 462 23.16 0.16 1.14
N LEU A 463 22.23 1.04 1.56
CA LEU A 463 22.41 2.50 1.55
C LEU A 463 23.73 2.99 2.19
N PRO A 464 24.13 2.56 3.39
CA PRO A 464 25.36 3.08 4.01
C PRO A 464 26.62 2.70 3.24
N ILE A 465 26.63 1.57 2.52
CA ILE A 465 27.77 1.14 1.70
C ILE A 465 28.00 2.16 0.59
N TYR A 466 26.98 2.41 -0.24
CA TYR A 466 27.09 3.32 -1.38
C TYR A 466 27.33 4.77 -0.95
N LEU A 467 26.66 5.24 0.11
CA LEU A 467 26.86 6.60 0.60
C LEU A 467 28.27 6.79 1.19
N SER A 468 28.79 5.79 1.92
CA SER A 468 30.16 5.84 2.44
C SER A 468 31.21 5.82 1.33
N TYR A 469 30.96 5.07 0.24
CA TYR A 469 31.82 5.08 -0.96
C TYR A 469 31.85 6.46 -1.63
N ILE A 470 30.68 7.09 -1.82
CA ILE A 470 30.59 8.45 -2.38
C ILE A 470 31.35 9.45 -1.51
N HIS A 471 31.18 9.40 -0.19
CA HIS A 471 31.93 10.24 0.73
C HIS A 471 33.44 9.98 0.63
N TYR A 472 33.87 8.72 0.56
CA TYR A 472 35.28 8.35 0.46
C TYR A 472 35.95 8.87 -0.83
N LEU A 473 35.21 8.92 -1.94
CA LEU A 473 35.71 9.48 -3.20
C LEU A 473 35.60 11.00 -3.31
N GLN A 474 34.90 11.67 -2.39
CA GLN A 474 34.85 13.12 -2.37
C GLN A 474 36.22 13.71 -1.99
N ARG A 475 36.70 14.62 -2.83
CA ARG A 475 37.96 15.35 -2.67
C ARG A 475 37.77 16.49 -1.66
N ASP A 476 38.88 17.01 -1.15
CA ASP A 476 38.86 18.14 -0.20
C ASP A 476 38.17 19.37 -0.79
N ASP A 477 38.37 19.62 -2.09
CA ASP A 477 37.72 20.71 -2.85
C ASP A 477 36.23 20.48 -3.13
N GLY A 478 35.67 19.33 -2.76
CA GLY A 478 34.27 18.96 -2.96
C GLY A 478 33.93 18.32 -4.31
N ASN A 479 34.91 18.20 -5.22
CA ASN A 479 34.78 17.39 -6.43
C ASN A 479 34.94 15.90 -6.08
N PHE A 480 34.86 14.99 -7.04
CA PHE A 480 34.96 13.55 -6.80
C PHE A 480 36.04 12.89 -7.66
N ARG A 481 36.60 11.80 -7.14
CA ARG A 481 37.30 10.78 -7.94
C ARG A 481 36.27 9.80 -8.50
N ASN A 482 36.56 9.13 -9.62
CA ASN A 482 35.67 8.12 -10.16
C ASN A 482 36.11 6.70 -9.78
N PHE A 483 37.39 6.35 -9.92
CA PHE A 483 37.83 4.96 -9.96
C PHE A 483 38.62 4.53 -8.73
N LEU A 484 38.22 3.39 -8.17
CA LEU A 484 38.89 2.74 -7.07
C LEU A 484 39.24 1.30 -7.46
N SER A 485 40.50 0.90 -7.31
CA SER A 485 40.91 -0.48 -7.52
C SER A 485 40.32 -1.41 -6.45
N PHE A 486 40.33 -2.72 -6.70
CA PHE A 486 39.89 -3.69 -5.70
C PHE A 486 40.75 -3.68 -4.42
N THR A 487 42.02 -3.28 -4.51
CA THR A 487 42.89 -3.07 -3.34
C THR A 487 42.72 -1.68 -2.72
N ARG A 488 41.62 -0.97 -3.04
CA ARG A 488 41.25 0.36 -2.54
C ARG A 488 42.30 1.43 -2.82
N GLN A 489 42.92 1.38 -4.01
CA GLN A 489 43.81 2.44 -4.49
C GLN A 489 43.07 3.32 -5.49
N TYR A 490 43.18 4.64 -5.34
CA TYR A 490 42.66 5.58 -6.34
C TYR A 490 43.36 5.35 -7.68
N LEU A 491 42.57 5.26 -8.75
CA LEU A 491 43.08 5.08 -10.11
C LEU A 491 43.05 6.39 -10.92
N ASP A 492 42.39 7.41 -10.40
CA ASP A 492 42.29 8.75 -10.95
C ASP A 492 42.39 9.83 -9.85
N GLU A 493 42.82 11.03 -10.25
CA GLU A 493 42.88 12.18 -9.34
C GLU A 493 41.56 12.98 -9.34
N ILE A 494 40.87 13.01 -10.48
CA ILE A 494 39.61 13.72 -10.70
C ILE A 494 38.74 12.85 -11.62
N GLY A 495 37.50 12.62 -11.23
CA GLY A 495 36.51 11.88 -12.02
C GLY A 495 35.99 12.67 -13.21
N SER A 496 35.22 12.00 -14.06
CA SER A 496 34.54 12.65 -15.19
C SER A 496 33.37 13.52 -14.72
N GLU A 497 32.99 14.52 -15.52
CA GLU A 497 31.77 15.31 -15.27
C GLU A 497 30.49 14.46 -15.24
N ASP A 498 30.48 13.34 -15.97
CA ASP A 498 29.41 12.35 -15.92
C ASP A 498 29.30 11.69 -14.55
N SER A 499 30.44 11.24 -14.00
CA SER A 499 30.49 10.65 -12.65
C SER A 499 30.12 11.67 -11.57
N PHE A 500 30.55 12.93 -11.74
CA PHE A 500 30.16 14.04 -10.89
C PHE A 500 28.64 14.28 -10.93
N GLY A 501 28.07 14.49 -12.11
CA GLY A 501 26.66 14.80 -12.27
C GLY A 501 25.75 13.68 -11.75
N ARG A 502 26.08 12.42 -12.02
CA ARG A 502 25.33 11.26 -11.48
C ARG A 502 25.38 11.18 -9.95
N THR A 503 26.50 11.59 -9.36
CA THR A 503 26.64 11.68 -7.90
C THR A 503 25.79 12.80 -7.33
N VAL A 504 25.79 13.98 -7.95
CA VAL A 504 24.91 15.09 -7.56
C VAL A 504 23.43 14.68 -7.67
N TRP A 505 23.07 13.93 -8.73
CA TRP A 505 21.74 13.32 -8.83
C TRP A 505 21.44 12.42 -7.64
N ALA A 506 22.30 11.45 -7.34
CA ALA A 506 22.08 10.52 -6.23
C ALA A 506 21.93 11.22 -4.88
N LEU A 507 22.74 12.25 -4.62
CA LEU A 507 22.68 13.05 -3.39
C LEU A 507 21.41 13.89 -3.31
N GLY A 508 21.03 14.59 -4.39
CA GLY A 508 19.78 15.35 -4.44
C GLY A 508 18.55 14.46 -4.26
N TYR A 509 18.57 13.28 -4.89
CA TYR A 509 17.52 12.27 -4.71
C TYR A 509 17.46 11.78 -3.25
N LEU A 510 18.60 11.46 -2.63
CA LEU A 510 18.68 11.06 -1.22
C LEU A 510 18.14 12.12 -0.27
N ILE A 511 18.46 13.40 -0.49
CA ILE A 511 17.92 14.51 0.32
C ILE A 511 16.39 14.51 0.27
N ASN A 512 15.83 14.31 -0.93
CA ASN A 512 14.39 14.27 -1.18
C ASN A 512 13.67 13.06 -0.55
N CYS A 513 14.30 11.90 -0.51
CA CYS A 513 13.66 10.65 -0.07
C CYS A 513 14.34 9.94 1.10
N ALA A 514 15.10 10.67 1.91
CA ALA A 514 15.92 10.08 2.97
C ALA A 514 15.13 9.15 3.91
N PRO A 515 15.68 7.97 4.26
CA PRO A 515 15.02 7.04 5.17
C PRO A 515 14.91 7.56 6.61
N ASN A 516 15.82 8.45 7.02
CA ASN A 516 15.82 9.18 8.28
C ASN A 516 16.71 10.43 8.19
N ASN A 517 16.70 11.26 9.23
CA ASN A 517 17.42 12.54 9.25
C ASN A 517 18.94 12.39 9.09
N SER A 518 19.57 11.35 9.64
CA SER A 518 21.03 11.19 9.53
C SER A 518 21.50 11.05 8.09
N TYR A 519 20.74 10.33 7.26
CA TYR A 519 21.04 10.23 5.82
C TYR A 519 20.83 11.56 5.11
N ARG A 520 19.78 12.31 5.46
CA ARG A 520 19.49 13.62 4.85
C ARG A 520 20.60 14.62 5.13
N GLU A 521 21.01 14.75 6.40
CA GLU A 521 22.07 15.68 6.81
C GLU A 521 23.40 15.32 6.14
N PHE A 522 23.77 14.05 6.14
CA PHE A 522 25.04 13.62 5.53
C PHE A 522 25.06 13.85 4.02
N ALA A 523 23.95 13.56 3.33
CA ALA A 523 23.81 13.87 1.90
C ALA A 523 23.87 15.39 1.64
N GLY A 524 23.25 16.19 2.50
CA GLY A 524 23.28 17.66 2.44
C GLY A 524 24.70 18.22 2.52
N GLU A 525 25.54 17.68 3.40
CA GLU A 525 26.96 18.05 3.51
C GLU A 525 27.72 17.76 2.21
N LEU A 526 27.61 16.54 1.69
CA LEU A 526 28.29 16.13 0.45
C LEU A 526 27.81 16.97 -0.74
N PHE A 527 26.51 17.20 -0.84
CA PHE A 527 25.89 18.00 -1.90
C PHE A 527 26.37 19.45 -1.84
N SER A 528 26.35 20.08 -0.66
CA SER A 528 26.79 21.47 -0.46
C SER A 528 28.25 21.67 -0.87
N ARG A 529 29.13 20.71 -0.55
CA ARG A 529 30.54 20.75 -0.95
C ARG A 529 30.74 20.63 -2.46
N SER A 530 29.81 20.03 -3.20
CA SER A 530 29.90 19.88 -4.66
C SER A 530 29.50 21.14 -5.43
N VAL A 531 28.69 22.03 -4.84
CA VAL A 531 28.13 23.24 -5.48
C VAL A 531 29.17 24.15 -6.16
N PRO A 532 30.38 24.39 -5.61
CA PRO A 532 31.40 25.23 -6.26
C PRO A 532 31.83 24.76 -7.65
N HIS A 533 31.59 23.49 -7.99
CA HIS A 533 31.97 22.90 -9.28
C HIS A 533 30.87 22.99 -10.34
N PHE A 534 29.63 23.36 -9.99
CA PHE A 534 28.51 23.38 -10.95
C PHE A 534 28.79 24.30 -12.16
N LYS A 535 29.35 25.49 -11.91
CA LYS A 535 29.68 26.48 -12.95
C LYS A 535 30.84 26.07 -13.86
N GLN A 536 31.56 25.01 -13.50
CA GLN A 536 32.72 24.52 -14.23
C GLN A 536 32.38 23.36 -15.17
N LEU A 537 31.11 22.91 -15.17
CA LEU A 537 30.66 21.83 -16.04
C LEU A 537 30.56 22.31 -17.49
N HIS A 538 31.06 21.49 -18.41
CA HIS A 538 31.09 21.76 -19.85
C HIS A 538 30.43 20.65 -20.66
N HIS A 539 30.41 19.41 -20.16
CA HIS A 539 29.83 18.27 -20.84
C HIS A 539 28.33 18.15 -20.54
N LEU A 540 27.52 18.08 -21.60
CA LEU A 540 26.06 18.14 -21.49
C LEU A 540 25.45 17.04 -20.61
N ARG A 541 26.02 15.82 -20.57
CA ARG A 541 25.52 14.74 -19.70
C ARG A 541 25.83 15.03 -18.24
N GLY A 542 27.03 15.53 -17.92
CA GLY A 542 27.37 16.00 -16.57
C GLY A 542 26.43 17.13 -16.11
N ILE A 543 26.18 18.10 -16.98
CA ILE A 543 25.21 19.19 -16.75
C ILE A 543 23.80 18.63 -16.52
N GLY A 544 23.32 17.76 -17.42
CA GLY A 544 21.98 17.17 -17.35
C GLY A 544 21.74 16.38 -16.07
N ASN A 545 22.66 15.50 -15.68
CA ASN A 545 22.55 14.76 -14.42
C ASN A 545 22.57 15.72 -13.20
N THR A 546 23.39 16.77 -13.22
CA THR A 546 23.44 17.79 -12.16
C THR A 546 22.11 18.54 -12.02
N ILE A 547 21.48 18.93 -13.15
CA ILE A 547 20.15 19.54 -13.17
C ILE A 547 19.11 18.64 -12.49
N ILE A 548 19.12 17.34 -12.80
CA ILE A 548 18.18 16.37 -12.18
C ILE A 548 18.40 16.32 -10.65
N GLY A 549 19.66 16.28 -10.20
CA GLY A 549 19.98 16.31 -8.77
C GLY A 549 19.52 17.57 -8.06
N ILE A 550 19.77 18.73 -8.67
CA ILE A 550 19.31 20.02 -8.13
C ILE A 550 17.78 20.06 -8.08
N ALA A 551 17.08 19.57 -9.10
CA ALA A 551 15.62 19.53 -9.11
C ALA A 551 15.08 18.71 -7.93
N TYR A 552 15.66 17.53 -7.65
CA TYR A 552 15.29 16.75 -6.45
C TYR A 552 15.61 17.47 -5.14
N TYR A 553 16.76 18.13 -5.03
CA TYR A 553 17.09 18.94 -3.84
C TYR A 553 16.04 20.04 -3.61
N LEU A 554 15.65 20.76 -4.66
CA LEU A 554 14.69 21.87 -4.60
C LEU A 554 13.25 21.40 -4.29
N LYS A 555 12.90 20.15 -4.55
CA LYS A 555 11.62 19.57 -4.05
C LYS A 555 11.55 19.54 -2.52
N THR A 556 12.69 19.47 -1.84
CA THR A 556 12.77 19.52 -0.37
C THR A 556 13.01 20.94 0.16
N HIS A 557 13.76 21.74 -0.58
CA HIS A 557 14.15 23.10 -0.22
C HIS A 557 13.69 24.11 -1.29
N PRO A 558 12.38 24.33 -1.47
CA PRO A 558 11.86 25.18 -2.55
C PRO A 558 12.27 26.65 -2.40
N ASP A 559 12.60 27.09 -1.19
CA ASP A 559 12.97 28.48 -0.87
C ASP A 559 14.47 28.79 -1.07
N ASP A 560 15.29 27.83 -1.53
CA ASP A 560 16.72 28.04 -1.79
C ASP A 560 16.95 28.78 -3.12
N GLU A 561 16.79 30.11 -3.09
CA GLU A 561 16.98 30.98 -4.27
C GLU A 561 18.38 30.86 -4.89
N GLY A 562 19.40 30.53 -4.09
CA GLY A 562 20.76 30.33 -4.57
C GLY A 562 20.82 29.13 -5.50
N MET A 563 20.23 28.01 -5.06
CA MET A 563 20.18 26.78 -5.83
C MET A 563 19.27 26.89 -7.06
N VAL A 564 18.16 27.64 -6.98
CA VAL A 564 17.33 27.95 -8.16
C VAL A 564 18.14 28.68 -9.24
N LYS A 565 19.03 29.61 -8.86
CA LYS A 565 19.91 30.30 -9.82
C LYS A 565 20.91 29.35 -10.47
N GLU A 566 21.48 28.41 -9.72
CA GLU A 566 22.38 27.40 -10.29
C GLU A 566 21.63 26.45 -11.24
N LEU A 567 20.40 26.03 -10.89
CA LEU A 567 19.52 25.27 -11.78
C LEU A 567 19.29 26.01 -13.11
N VAL A 568 18.86 27.27 -13.05
CA VAL A 568 18.58 28.09 -14.24
C VAL A 568 19.84 28.29 -15.09
N HIS A 569 21.01 28.47 -14.46
CA HIS A 569 22.27 28.61 -15.16
C HIS A 569 22.62 27.35 -15.99
N LEU A 570 22.57 26.18 -15.36
CA LEU A 570 22.84 24.90 -16.04
C LEU A 570 21.79 24.59 -17.12
N THR A 571 20.52 24.87 -16.85
CA THR A 571 19.44 24.72 -17.84
C THR A 571 19.68 25.63 -19.05
N THR A 572 20.16 26.86 -18.83
CA THR A 572 20.52 27.79 -19.91
C THR A 572 21.61 27.21 -20.80
N SER A 573 22.64 26.56 -20.23
CA SER A 573 23.68 25.91 -21.03
C SER A 573 23.14 24.81 -21.95
N LEU A 574 22.16 24.02 -21.50
CA LEU A 574 21.49 23.05 -22.38
C LEU A 574 20.66 23.73 -23.48
N LEU A 575 19.96 24.82 -23.15
CA LEU A 575 19.20 25.59 -24.15
C LEU A 575 20.11 26.22 -25.20
N GLU A 576 21.26 26.78 -24.79
CA GLU A 576 22.26 27.34 -25.70
C GLU A 576 22.83 26.27 -26.63
N ALA A 577 23.16 25.08 -26.10
CA ALA A 577 23.61 23.96 -26.91
C ALA A 577 22.53 23.51 -27.91
N TYR A 578 21.26 23.49 -27.50
CA TYR A 578 20.13 23.21 -28.39
C TYR A 578 19.99 24.24 -29.50
N GLN A 579 20.02 25.53 -29.19
CA GLN A 579 19.89 26.59 -30.20
C GLN A 579 21.08 26.63 -31.16
N LEU A 580 22.28 26.29 -30.68
CA LEU A 580 23.49 26.27 -31.51
C LEU A 580 23.42 25.19 -32.60
N HIS A 581 22.86 24.02 -32.30
CA HIS A 581 22.87 22.86 -33.20
C HIS A 581 21.51 22.57 -33.86
N LYS A 582 20.41 23.18 -33.40
CA LYS A 582 19.08 23.00 -33.98
C LYS A 582 19.06 23.47 -35.44
N GLN A 583 18.52 22.62 -36.31
CA GLN A 583 18.23 22.89 -37.72
C GLN A 583 16.84 22.33 -38.09
N ASP A 584 16.34 22.63 -39.29
CA ASP A 584 14.99 22.24 -39.76
C ASP A 584 14.64 20.74 -39.58
N THR A 585 15.64 19.86 -39.71
CA THR A 585 15.46 18.40 -39.58
C THR A 585 16.21 17.79 -38.39
N TRP A 586 16.91 18.61 -37.63
CA TRP A 586 17.79 18.18 -36.54
C TRP A 586 17.46 18.97 -35.28
N HIS A 587 16.66 18.37 -34.41
CA HIS A 587 16.16 18.99 -33.19
C HIS A 587 16.90 18.43 -31.99
N TRP A 588 18.22 18.66 -31.94
CA TRP A 588 19.10 18.07 -30.94
C TRP A 588 20.15 19.06 -30.42
N PHE A 589 20.75 18.71 -29.27
CA PHE A 589 21.69 19.53 -28.51
C PHE A 589 23.12 19.55 -29.06
N GLU A 590 23.43 18.66 -29.99
CA GLU A 590 24.77 18.39 -30.52
C GLU A 590 24.67 17.96 -31.99
N ASP A 591 25.76 18.02 -32.74
CA ASP A 591 25.83 17.54 -34.14
C ASP A 591 25.69 16.00 -34.29
N LYS A 592 25.71 15.27 -33.18
CA LYS A 592 25.60 13.81 -33.12
C LYS A 592 24.86 13.34 -31.87
N LEU A 593 24.16 12.23 -32.00
CA LEU A 593 23.59 11.46 -30.90
C LEU A 593 24.62 10.43 -30.43
N THR A 594 24.99 10.49 -29.14
CA THR A 594 25.98 9.60 -28.53
C THR A 594 25.34 8.62 -27.56
N TYR A 595 25.74 8.59 -26.29
CA TYR A 595 25.19 7.75 -25.24
C TYR A 595 24.28 8.54 -24.31
N ASP A 596 23.44 7.81 -23.57
CA ASP A 596 22.61 8.35 -22.47
C ASP A 596 21.78 9.59 -22.91
N ASN A 597 21.34 9.58 -24.18
CA ASN A 597 20.81 10.77 -24.86
C ASN A 597 19.55 11.33 -24.18
N ALA A 598 18.69 10.46 -23.66
CA ALA A 598 17.44 10.84 -23.02
C ALA A 598 17.62 11.62 -21.69
N ILE A 599 18.83 11.64 -21.11
CA ILE A 599 19.13 12.48 -19.93
C ILE A 599 18.94 13.97 -20.24
N LEU A 600 19.23 14.42 -21.47
CA LEU A 600 19.14 15.84 -21.82
C LEU A 600 17.69 16.35 -21.78
N PRO A 601 16.71 15.75 -22.50
CA PRO A 601 15.31 16.11 -22.35
C PRO A 601 14.76 15.81 -20.94
N LEU A 602 15.16 14.72 -20.29
CA LEU A 602 14.77 14.41 -18.90
C LEU A 602 15.17 15.53 -17.92
N ALA A 603 16.40 16.04 -18.04
CA ALA A 603 16.90 17.14 -17.22
C ALA A 603 16.08 18.42 -17.44
N LEU A 604 15.74 18.76 -18.68
CA LEU A 604 14.88 19.91 -18.98
C LEU A 604 13.46 19.74 -18.42
N LEU A 605 12.88 18.54 -18.47
CA LEU A 605 11.57 18.27 -17.87
C LEU A 605 11.59 18.45 -16.35
N HIS A 606 12.66 17.98 -15.68
CA HIS A 606 12.87 18.23 -14.25
C HIS A 606 13.08 19.71 -13.93
N SER A 607 13.85 20.43 -14.76
CA SER A 607 14.01 21.87 -14.58
C SER A 607 12.67 22.61 -14.74
N CYS A 608 11.88 22.24 -15.74
CA CYS A 608 10.56 22.83 -16.00
C CYS A 608 9.59 22.59 -14.84
N GLU A 609 9.61 21.41 -14.23
CA GLU A 609 8.79 21.08 -13.06
C GLU A 609 9.04 22.06 -11.89
N ILE A 610 10.28 22.53 -11.73
CA ILE A 610 10.65 23.48 -10.66
C ILE A 610 10.40 24.93 -11.08
N THR A 611 10.75 25.32 -12.31
CA THR A 611 10.75 26.72 -12.73
C THR A 611 9.44 27.18 -13.38
N GLY A 612 8.64 26.25 -13.90
CA GLY A 612 7.46 26.56 -14.72
C GLY A 612 7.80 27.20 -16.07
N ASP A 613 9.05 27.11 -16.54
CA ASP A 613 9.50 27.76 -17.77
C ASP A 613 8.97 27.01 -19.02
N GLU A 614 8.10 27.67 -19.78
CA GLU A 614 7.48 27.11 -20.99
C GLU A 614 8.46 26.97 -22.16
N GLN A 615 9.50 27.80 -22.26
CA GLN A 615 10.53 27.63 -23.28
C GLN A 615 11.34 26.36 -23.02
N VAL A 616 11.69 26.11 -21.75
CA VAL A 616 12.35 24.87 -21.32
C VAL A 616 11.48 23.66 -21.65
N LYS A 617 10.18 23.73 -21.33
CA LYS A 617 9.20 22.69 -21.66
C LYS A 617 9.16 22.40 -23.16
N GLN A 618 9.09 23.44 -23.98
CA GLN A 618 9.03 23.31 -25.43
C GLN A 618 10.27 22.58 -25.99
N VAL A 619 11.47 22.97 -25.56
CA VAL A 619 12.71 22.32 -26.00
C VAL A 619 12.79 20.88 -25.51
N ALA A 620 12.35 20.61 -24.28
CA ALA A 620 12.28 19.26 -23.73
C ALA A 620 11.38 18.35 -24.57
N MET A 621 10.16 18.80 -24.89
CA MET A 621 9.21 18.02 -25.69
C MET A 621 9.63 17.88 -27.16
N GLU A 622 10.25 18.92 -27.75
CA GLU A 622 10.74 18.88 -29.13
C GLU A 622 11.91 17.90 -29.29
N SER A 623 12.88 17.93 -28.37
CA SER A 623 14.01 17.01 -28.35
C SER A 623 13.61 15.58 -27.98
N LEU A 624 12.64 15.40 -27.08
CA LEU A 624 12.00 14.10 -26.82
C LEU A 624 11.36 13.54 -28.08
N SER A 625 10.50 14.32 -28.76
CA SER A 625 9.83 13.87 -30.00
C SER A 625 10.82 13.54 -31.12
N PHE A 626 11.94 14.26 -31.19
CA PHE A 626 13.03 13.94 -32.10
C PHE A 626 13.68 12.60 -31.78
N LEU A 627 13.99 12.35 -30.50
CA LEU A 627 14.57 11.08 -30.06
C LEU A 627 13.61 9.90 -30.26
N ASP A 628 12.31 10.10 -30.02
CA ASP A 628 11.24 9.12 -30.27
C ASP A 628 11.27 8.60 -31.71
N LYS A 629 11.31 9.53 -32.69
CA LYS A 629 11.30 9.20 -34.12
C LYS A 629 12.50 8.36 -34.56
N LEU A 630 13.62 8.49 -33.86
CA LEU A 630 14.86 7.76 -34.17
C LEU A 630 14.92 6.42 -33.43
N SER A 631 14.46 6.39 -32.19
CA SER A 631 14.68 5.29 -31.24
C SER A 631 13.57 4.25 -31.25
N PHE A 632 12.43 4.47 -31.91
CA PHE A 632 11.37 3.46 -32.03
C PHE A 632 11.32 2.85 -33.42
N ARG A 633 11.34 1.53 -33.51
CA ARG A 633 11.26 0.77 -34.76
C ARG A 633 10.35 -0.42 -34.60
N ASN A 634 9.42 -0.62 -35.55
CA ASN A 634 8.52 -1.79 -35.56
C ASN A 634 7.82 -2.05 -34.21
N GLY A 635 7.43 -1.00 -33.49
CA GLY A 635 6.71 -1.10 -32.22
C GLY A 635 7.57 -1.40 -30.97
N PHE A 636 8.90 -1.37 -31.06
CA PHE A 636 9.78 -1.53 -29.91
C PHE A 636 10.92 -0.49 -29.89
N LEU A 637 11.54 -0.32 -28.71
CA LEU A 637 12.69 0.56 -28.54
C LEU A 637 13.95 -0.05 -29.17
N SER A 638 14.66 0.73 -29.97
CA SER A 638 15.94 0.44 -30.58
C SER A 638 16.82 1.68 -30.44
N PRO A 639 17.51 1.87 -29.29
CA PRO A 639 18.34 3.04 -29.06
C PRO A 639 19.49 3.14 -30.08
N VAL A 640 20.06 4.34 -30.18
CA VAL A 640 21.23 4.60 -31.04
C VAL A 640 22.39 3.71 -30.60
N GLY A 641 22.96 2.97 -31.55
CA GLY A 641 24.12 2.11 -31.29
C GLY A 641 25.40 2.90 -31.05
N ASN A 642 26.28 2.38 -30.21
CA ASN A 642 27.55 3.04 -29.88
C ASN A 642 28.70 2.76 -30.86
N GLN A 643 28.51 1.90 -31.87
CA GLN A 643 29.51 1.70 -32.94
C GLN A 643 29.43 2.82 -33.97
N GLY A 644 30.07 3.95 -33.66
CA GLY A 644 30.25 5.09 -34.56
C GLY A 644 29.38 6.30 -34.26
N TRP A 645 28.38 6.16 -33.35
CA TRP A 645 27.40 7.20 -33.01
C TRP A 645 26.59 7.68 -34.23
N TYR A 646 25.52 8.44 -34.00
CA TYR A 646 24.67 8.91 -35.11
C TYR A 646 24.90 10.39 -35.39
N SER A 647 25.55 10.70 -36.51
CA SER A 647 25.67 12.08 -37.02
C SER A 647 24.55 12.42 -37.99
N GLN A 648 24.20 13.70 -38.08
CA GLN A 648 23.18 14.19 -39.00
C GLN A 648 23.48 13.77 -40.46
N GLY A 649 22.48 13.18 -41.13
CA GLY A 649 22.57 12.77 -42.53
C GLY A 649 23.26 11.43 -42.79
N GLU A 650 23.79 10.78 -41.75
CA GLU A 650 24.39 9.44 -41.84
C GLU A 650 23.35 8.33 -41.62
N LYS A 651 23.77 7.07 -41.75
CA LYS A 651 22.93 5.93 -41.37
C LYS A 651 23.08 5.68 -39.88
N MET A 652 21.98 5.78 -39.12
CA MET A 652 21.97 5.51 -37.69
C MET A 652 22.52 4.11 -37.35
N PRO A 653 23.60 4.00 -36.54
CA PRO A 653 24.10 2.72 -36.06
C PRO A 653 23.07 2.03 -35.18
N LEU A 654 22.98 0.71 -35.32
CA LEU A 654 22.02 -0.11 -34.57
C LEU A 654 22.62 -0.81 -33.36
N PHE A 655 23.95 -0.93 -33.34
CA PHE A 655 24.71 -1.68 -32.34
C PHE A 655 25.98 -0.90 -31.94
N ASP A 656 26.59 -1.16 -30.79
CA ASP A 656 26.02 -1.96 -29.71
C ASP A 656 24.98 -1.10 -28.96
N GLN A 657 23.91 -1.71 -28.46
CA GLN A 657 22.89 -1.03 -27.66
C GLN A 657 23.19 -1.27 -26.18
N GLN A 658 23.19 -0.22 -25.35
CA GLN A 658 23.49 -0.34 -23.93
C GLN A 658 22.23 -0.16 -23.08
N ALA A 659 22.29 -0.67 -21.85
CA ALA A 659 21.16 -0.65 -20.92
C ALA A 659 20.83 0.77 -20.42
N ILE A 660 21.84 1.66 -20.33
CA ILE A 660 21.68 3.02 -19.81
C ILE A 660 20.78 3.88 -20.70
N GLU A 661 20.84 3.74 -22.02
CA GLU A 661 19.95 4.47 -22.93
C GLU A 661 18.50 4.08 -22.66
N THR A 662 18.24 2.79 -22.45
CA THR A 662 16.89 2.29 -22.15
C THR A 662 16.39 2.81 -20.81
N MET A 663 17.23 2.81 -19.77
CA MET A 663 16.88 3.40 -18.47
C MET A 663 16.54 4.89 -18.61
N ALA A 664 17.35 5.66 -19.33
CA ALA A 664 17.11 7.08 -19.52
C ALA A 664 15.80 7.34 -20.29
N MET A 665 15.45 6.51 -21.28
CA MET A 665 14.14 6.60 -21.97
C MET A 665 12.98 6.32 -21.02
N VAL A 666 13.06 5.27 -20.20
CA VAL A 666 12.03 4.93 -19.20
C VAL A 666 11.82 6.09 -18.21
N LEU A 667 12.90 6.66 -17.67
CA LEU A 667 12.82 7.79 -16.74
C LEU A 667 12.27 9.06 -17.42
N MET A 668 12.75 9.37 -18.64
CA MET A 668 12.28 10.50 -19.44
C MET A 668 10.77 10.46 -19.67
N TYR A 669 10.22 9.29 -20.04
CA TYR A 669 8.79 9.17 -20.29
C TYR A 669 7.95 9.27 -19.03
N LEU A 670 8.39 8.70 -17.90
CA LEU A 670 7.66 8.91 -16.65
C LEU A 670 7.64 10.40 -16.27
N GLN A 671 8.76 11.10 -16.42
CA GLN A 671 8.81 12.53 -16.13
C GLN A 671 7.95 13.33 -17.13
N ALA A 672 7.95 12.97 -18.42
CA ALA A 672 7.10 13.61 -19.43
C ALA A 672 5.62 13.44 -19.09
N TYR A 673 5.22 12.24 -18.65
CA TYR A 673 3.89 12.00 -18.12
C TYR A 673 3.58 12.89 -16.92
N GLN A 674 4.49 13.02 -15.95
CA GLN A 674 4.28 13.88 -14.78
C GLN A 674 4.14 15.36 -15.15
N THR A 675 4.80 15.82 -16.21
CA THR A 675 4.73 17.21 -16.69
C THR A 675 3.51 17.49 -17.58
N THR A 676 3.03 16.50 -18.34
CA THR A 676 2.00 16.70 -19.39
C THR A 676 0.68 16.00 -19.13
N HIS A 677 0.69 14.98 -18.27
CA HIS A 677 -0.40 14.06 -18.00
C HIS A 677 -1.00 13.40 -19.25
N GLN A 678 -0.16 13.08 -20.24
CA GLN A 678 -0.57 12.36 -21.45
C GLN A 678 -0.26 10.86 -21.34
N PRO A 679 -1.28 9.97 -21.33
CA PRO A 679 -1.09 8.52 -21.13
C PRO A 679 -0.15 7.84 -22.15
N GLU A 680 0.00 8.41 -23.35
CA GLU A 680 0.95 7.91 -24.35
C GLU A 680 2.39 7.78 -23.81
N PHE A 681 2.78 8.60 -22.83
CA PHE A 681 4.10 8.50 -22.23
C PHE A 681 4.23 7.29 -21.29
N ILE A 682 3.16 6.87 -20.61
CA ILE A 682 3.16 5.62 -19.83
C ILE A 682 3.29 4.42 -20.77
N GLU A 683 2.58 4.45 -21.90
CA GLU A 683 2.70 3.41 -22.94
C GLU A 683 4.14 3.33 -23.46
N LYS A 684 4.71 4.46 -23.91
CA LYS A 684 6.09 4.50 -24.42
C LYS A 684 7.11 4.08 -23.36
N MET A 685 6.92 4.50 -22.11
CA MET A 685 7.75 4.07 -20.98
C MET A 685 7.74 2.54 -20.86
N PHE A 686 6.55 1.93 -20.87
CA PHE A 686 6.45 0.48 -20.74
C PHE A 686 7.03 -0.24 -21.96
N VAL A 687 6.78 0.25 -23.18
CA VAL A 687 7.39 -0.28 -24.40
C VAL A 687 8.92 -0.23 -24.32
N SER A 688 9.50 0.87 -23.83
CA SER A 688 10.94 0.99 -23.57
C SER A 688 11.43 -0.03 -22.56
N TYR A 689 10.73 -0.21 -21.44
CA TYR A 689 11.09 -1.20 -20.42
C TYR A 689 11.12 -2.64 -20.96
N ARG A 690 10.19 -3.01 -21.86
CA ARG A 690 10.16 -4.36 -22.46
C ARG A 690 11.41 -4.69 -23.29
N TRP A 691 12.24 -3.71 -23.65
CA TRP A 691 13.55 -3.97 -24.28
C TRP A 691 14.40 -4.92 -23.42
N PHE A 692 14.39 -4.76 -22.09
CA PHE A 692 15.07 -5.65 -21.15
C PHE A 692 14.48 -7.08 -21.13
N LEU A 693 13.21 -7.23 -21.48
CA LEU A 693 12.45 -8.49 -21.45
C LEU A 693 12.46 -9.22 -22.79
N GLY A 694 13.10 -8.66 -23.83
CA GLY A 694 13.25 -9.28 -25.14
C GLY A 694 12.43 -8.64 -26.26
N GLU A 695 11.66 -7.58 -25.99
CA GLU A 695 11.06 -6.75 -27.06
C GLU A 695 12.14 -5.80 -27.62
N ASN A 696 13.14 -6.37 -28.29
CA ASN A 696 14.28 -5.66 -28.86
C ASN A 696 14.68 -6.24 -30.22
N ILE A 697 15.70 -5.64 -30.85
CA ILE A 697 16.11 -5.97 -32.23
C ILE A 697 16.55 -7.44 -32.40
N LEU A 698 17.05 -8.09 -31.35
CA LEU A 698 17.46 -9.50 -31.39
C LEU A 698 16.40 -10.46 -30.85
N ARG A 699 15.30 -9.96 -30.29
CA ARG A 699 14.24 -10.75 -29.63
C ARG A 699 14.75 -11.65 -28.50
N VAL A 700 15.73 -11.15 -27.74
CA VAL A 700 16.38 -11.88 -26.63
C VAL A 700 16.31 -11.07 -25.33
N PRO A 701 15.90 -11.69 -24.21
CA PRO A 701 15.86 -10.98 -22.93
C PRO A 701 17.27 -10.64 -22.44
N LEU A 702 17.42 -9.46 -21.86
CA LEU A 702 18.65 -9.06 -21.16
C LEU A 702 18.57 -9.38 -19.67
N TYR A 703 17.38 -9.30 -19.08
CA TYR A 703 17.17 -9.78 -17.72
C TYR A 703 17.32 -11.31 -17.65
N ASP A 704 18.14 -11.75 -16.71
CA ASP A 704 18.42 -13.17 -16.47
C ASP A 704 17.66 -13.63 -15.20
N HIS A 705 16.68 -14.51 -15.40
CA HIS A 705 15.85 -15.04 -14.30
C HIS A 705 16.62 -15.95 -13.33
N GLU A 706 17.75 -16.55 -13.76
CA GLU A 706 18.57 -17.41 -12.92
C GLU A 706 19.47 -16.56 -12.02
N THR A 707 20.23 -15.65 -12.61
CA THR A 707 21.19 -14.83 -11.85
C THR A 707 20.55 -13.64 -11.15
N ARG A 708 19.35 -13.22 -11.61
CA ARG A 708 18.67 -11.97 -11.26
C ARG A 708 19.44 -10.72 -11.70
N GLY A 709 20.34 -10.86 -12.66
CA GLY A 709 21.12 -9.77 -13.25
C GLY A 709 20.54 -9.30 -14.58
N CYS A 710 21.17 -8.28 -15.16
CA CYS A 710 20.90 -7.84 -16.52
C CYS A 710 22.18 -7.93 -17.35
N CYS A 711 22.07 -8.46 -18.56
CA CYS A 711 23.16 -8.47 -19.52
C CYS A 711 23.53 -7.03 -19.97
N ASP A 712 24.81 -6.80 -20.26
CA ASP A 712 25.38 -5.47 -20.52
C ASP A 712 24.78 -4.74 -21.73
N GLY A 713 24.34 -5.48 -22.73
CA GLY A 713 23.77 -4.88 -23.93
C GLY A 713 23.63 -5.84 -25.10
N LEU A 714 23.23 -5.31 -26.25
CA LEU A 714 23.07 -6.05 -27.50
C LEU A 714 24.20 -5.71 -28.47
N GLN A 715 24.84 -6.73 -29.03
CA GLN A 715 25.83 -6.63 -30.09
C GLN A 715 25.24 -7.09 -31.42
N GLN A 716 25.93 -6.83 -32.54
CA GLN A 716 25.40 -7.10 -33.88
C GLN A 716 24.86 -8.52 -34.10
N THR A 717 25.42 -9.53 -33.44
CA THR A 717 25.04 -10.94 -33.64
C THR A 717 24.67 -11.68 -32.36
N ALA A 718 24.83 -11.06 -31.19
CA ALA A 718 24.66 -11.71 -29.91
C ALA A 718 24.39 -10.71 -28.79
N ILE A 719 23.88 -11.22 -27.67
CA ILE A 719 23.82 -10.49 -26.42
C ILE A 719 25.20 -10.50 -25.73
N ASN A 720 25.62 -9.36 -25.17
CA ASN A 720 26.78 -9.35 -24.28
C ASN A 720 26.37 -9.98 -22.95
N ARG A 721 26.80 -11.23 -22.72
CA ARG A 721 26.36 -12.04 -21.57
C ARG A 721 26.91 -11.60 -20.22
N ASN A 722 27.83 -10.64 -20.17
CA ASN A 722 28.29 -10.06 -18.91
C ASN A 722 27.17 -9.30 -18.21
N GLN A 723 27.15 -9.33 -16.88
CA GLN A 723 26.11 -8.70 -16.07
C GLN A 723 26.74 -7.69 -15.10
N GLY A 724 27.26 -6.59 -15.64
CA GLY A 724 27.90 -5.53 -14.87
C GLY A 724 26.93 -4.75 -13.97
N ALA A 725 27.50 -3.87 -13.15
CA ALA A 725 26.71 -3.00 -12.27
C ALA A 725 25.85 -2.04 -13.08
N GLU A 726 26.41 -1.36 -14.08
CA GLU A 726 25.69 -0.41 -14.93
C GLU A 726 24.37 -1.00 -15.50
N SER A 727 24.45 -2.15 -16.14
CA SER A 727 23.30 -2.79 -16.80
C SER A 727 22.28 -3.35 -15.81
N THR A 728 22.76 -3.96 -14.72
CA THR A 728 21.91 -4.47 -13.64
C THR A 728 21.14 -3.33 -12.96
N LEU A 729 21.81 -2.23 -12.64
CA LEU A 729 21.21 -1.06 -12.02
C LEU A 729 20.25 -0.35 -12.98
N ALA A 730 20.62 -0.22 -14.26
CA ALA A 730 19.74 0.35 -15.29
C ALA A 730 18.42 -0.42 -15.42
N TYR A 731 18.48 -1.76 -15.43
CA TYR A 731 17.29 -2.60 -15.39
C TYR A 731 16.46 -2.38 -14.13
N LEU A 732 17.08 -2.45 -12.94
CA LEU A 732 16.35 -2.35 -11.66
C LEU A 732 15.73 -0.98 -11.43
N ILE A 733 16.41 0.10 -11.82
CA ILE A 733 15.84 1.46 -11.80
C ILE A 733 14.65 1.54 -12.75
N SER A 734 14.77 1.02 -13.98
CA SER A 734 13.65 0.99 -14.94
C SER A 734 12.47 0.17 -14.40
N HIS A 735 12.75 -0.97 -13.78
CA HIS A 735 11.78 -1.85 -13.18
C HIS A 735 11.01 -1.16 -12.04
N LEU A 736 11.71 -0.52 -11.12
CA LEU A 736 11.10 0.25 -10.04
C LEU A 736 10.30 1.45 -10.57
N THR A 737 10.76 2.08 -11.65
CA THR A 737 10.04 3.17 -12.34
C THR A 737 8.72 2.68 -12.94
N VAL A 738 8.70 1.54 -13.63
CA VAL A 738 7.44 0.96 -14.17
C VAL A 738 6.48 0.59 -13.05
N LEU A 739 6.98 0.08 -11.93
CA LEU A 739 6.12 -0.26 -10.80
C LEU A 739 5.52 0.97 -10.13
N LYS A 740 6.28 2.08 -10.07
CA LYS A 740 5.75 3.39 -9.66
C LYS A 740 4.74 3.94 -10.67
N ALA A 741 4.98 3.75 -11.97
CA ALA A 741 4.07 4.21 -13.01
C ALA A 741 2.73 3.47 -12.99
N LEU A 742 2.73 2.17 -12.67
CA LEU A 742 1.50 1.43 -12.38
C LEU A 742 0.69 2.13 -11.31
N GLU A 743 1.31 2.48 -10.18
CA GLU A 743 0.64 3.22 -9.09
C GLU A 743 0.04 4.54 -9.58
N ILE A 744 0.75 5.29 -10.45
CA ILE A 744 0.33 6.59 -11.00
C ILE A 744 -0.75 6.49 -12.10
N GLU A 745 -0.71 5.49 -12.97
CA GLU A 745 -1.72 5.27 -14.03
C GLU A 745 -3.12 5.10 -13.40
N TYR A 746 -3.19 4.36 -12.30
CA TYR A 746 -4.42 4.20 -11.52
C TYR A 746 -4.93 5.52 -10.92
N GLU A 747 -4.06 6.48 -10.59
CA GLU A 747 -4.47 7.80 -10.08
C GLU A 747 -5.15 8.67 -11.16
N TYR A 748 -4.78 8.50 -12.43
CA TYR A 748 -5.22 9.37 -13.53
C TYR A 748 -6.52 8.92 -14.19
N ASP A 749 -6.74 7.60 -14.34
CA ASP A 749 -8.01 7.06 -14.86
C ASP A 749 -9.22 7.50 -14.01
N GLN A 750 -9.00 7.85 -12.73
CA GLN A 750 -10.04 8.38 -11.84
C GLN A 750 -10.41 9.86 -12.06
N ALA A 751 -9.61 10.64 -12.81
CA ALA A 751 -9.88 12.07 -13.06
C ALA A 751 -10.90 12.33 -14.19
N GLY A 752 -11.48 11.28 -14.79
CA GLY A 752 -12.57 11.38 -15.77
C GLY A 752 -12.16 11.63 -17.22
N ASN A 753 -10.88 11.50 -17.56
CA ASN A 753 -10.42 11.59 -18.95
C ASN A 753 -10.48 10.22 -19.63
N THR A 754 -11.54 9.96 -20.40
CA THR A 754 -11.66 8.76 -21.24
C THR A 754 -10.56 8.70 -22.30
N LEU A 755 -9.84 7.58 -22.33
CA LEU A 755 -9.00 7.16 -23.45
C LEU A 755 -9.87 7.01 -24.71
N VAL A 756 -9.73 7.92 -25.67
CA VAL A 756 -10.21 7.68 -27.04
C VAL A 756 -9.11 6.86 -27.73
N PRO A 757 -9.39 5.65 -28.22
CA PRO A 757 -8.41 4.90 -29.00
C PRO A 757 -8.03 5.70 -30.24
N ALA A 758 -6.74 5.97 -30.43
CA ALA A 758 -6.23 6.41 -31.72
C ALA A 758 -6.35 5.23 -32.71
N LEU A 759 -7.09 5.45 -33.80
CA LEU A 759 -7.27 4.52 -34.93
C LEU A 759 -5.98 4.27 -35.70
#